data_AF-A0A1I3Z952-F1
#
_entry.id   AF-A0A1I3Z952-F1
#
_cell.length_a   1.000
_cell.length_b   1.000
_cell.length_c   1.000
_cell.angle_alpha   90.00
_cell.angle_beta   90.00
_cell.angle_gamma   90.00
#
_symmetry.space_group_name_H-M   'P 1'
#
loop_
_entity.id
_entity.type
_entity.pdbx_description
1 polymer ?
#
loop_
_entity_poly.entity_id
_entity_poly.type
_entity_poly.pdbx_seq_one_letter_code
_entity_poly.pdbx_strand_id
1 'polypeptide(L)'
;MTAAPARTPRWPQARRRPYALAAICSALFLILVGAASAAPPRVLCDAAPTPRPLPDPATCPRRLGLPVGAVAPTAASTATGLLAQARERIGGGRFDEAAQALDCAEASLGRDADWSLHYELVRQRGILAYRRELIPEALSRFECALKLSTAHEDRSAVARDLKNVGSALRRLGDFRGALRTLTASLQMQRAQGEVGGAVLNNIADVYRELDEPDEATRHYREALVAFRAQNNRVEAGHVLESLSELSLDRGDAAQAQRWLQEALQTYREAGNRAYELRVYAGLMRTALSRADLAQARQWRQAAFAIAGEHKLSLPASLQLQIARSERLEGRADAAAERLRAAIAALPESGVERIALLEERSLAQEAAGDRGAAIATLRDAHEQERVLSRAQQDRQLGWLRTRFETAERDRTIAALETENRLRRGELRQRTLLLWLTLAASLAAALALGLLWMRRRQRARLLEAEREVREEEALARYRRETEALAEDRSLLQALLDSRQDAVCLIDAEGQVLAANRAACELLDADAASPVGQALGDYLGEADREAWTAALEGMEDASEQTLACARRDGAIRLQARLTPWLRGDGLIVLGLREDCASAAAMTGLSEVAANADDSDHDAHLREDFRRTLVELMLAVVETWERSTGSSRLELAERSRIWRVTVDDGRLRVRAMERYLSLSRLPRRPRWRDVLRSAYYVLSHCTMTAQEREDLQRRVDAALAYTRRRALV
;
A
#
# COMPACT_ATOMS: atom_id res chain seq x y z
N MET A 1 10.08 -26.19 72.21
CA MET A 1 8.92 -27.03 72.54
C MET A 1 7.75 -26.51 71.70
N THR A 2 7.41 -27.14 70.57
CA THR A 2 6.44 -28.26 70.46
C THR A 2 5.03 -27.83 70.91
N ALA A 3 3.96 -27.94 70.11
CA ALA A 3 3.72 -28.92 69.04
C ALA A 3 2.78 -28.43 67.91
N ALA A 4 2.73 -29.23 66.84
CA ALA A 4 1.66 -29.36 65.87
C ALA A 4 1.41 -30.89 65.68
N PRO A 5 0.42 -31.38 64.90
CA PRO A 5 -0.79 -30.77 64.33
C PRO A 5 -2.08 -31.58 64.62
N ALA A 6 -3.23 -31.15 64.10
CA ALA A 6 -4.39 -32.01 63.84
C ALA A 6 -4.90 -31.82 62.39
N ARG A 7 -5.44 -32.87 61.76
CA ARG A 7 -5.61 -32.98 60.29
C ARG A 7 -7.08 -33.09 59.82
N THR A 8 -7.37 -32.40 58.71
CA THR A 8 -8.29 -32.78 57.60
C THR A 8 -9.82 -32.86 57.86
N PRO A 9 -10.71 -32.84 56.83
CA PRO A 9 -10.46 -32.95 55.36
C PRO A 9 -11.08 -31.86 54.45
N ARG A 10 -10.86 -32.04 53.13
CA ARG A 10 -11.23 -31.17 51.99
C ARG A 10 -12.69 -31.36 51.54
N TRP A 11 -13.26 -30.40 50.79
CA TRP A 11 -13.56 -30.46 49.34
C TRP A 11 -13.89 -29.04 48.81
N PRO A 12 -13.66 -28.68 47.53
CA PRO A 12 -13.74 -27.30 47.04
C PRO A 12 -15.01 -27.00 46.23
N GLN A 13 -15.64 -25.84 46.47
CA GLN A 13 -16.70 -25.31 45.59
C GLN A 13 -16.15 -24.36 44.52
N ALA A 14 -16.64 -24.53 43.29
CA ALA A 14 -16.22 -23.74 42.13
C ALA A 14 -16.90 -22.36 42.08
N ARG A 15 -16.15 -21.33 41.67
CA ARG A 15 -16.70 -20.07 41.13
C ARG A 15 -16.03 -19.73 39.80
N ARG A 16 -16.76 -19.91 38.70
CA ARG A 16 -16.36 -19.39 37.37
C ARG A 16 -16.49 -17.87 37.38
N ARG A 17 -15.49 -17.15 36.84
CA ARG A 17 -15.54 -15.69 36.59
C ARG A 17 -15.24 -15.42 35.09
N PRO A 18 -15.91 -14.45 34.45
CA PRO A 18 -15.74 -14.19 33.02
C PRO A 18 -14.64 -13.14 32.76
N TYR A 19 -13.47 -13.56 32.26
CA TYR A 19 -12.35 -12.64 31.95
C TYR A 19 -11.65 -12.95 30.61
N ALA A 20 -12.35 -13.56 29.64
CA ALA A 20 -11.77 -13.92 28.34
C ALA A 20 -11.97 -12.87 27.22
N LEU A 21 -12.96 -11.97 27.32
CA LEU A 21 -13.36 -11.06 26.23
C LEU A 21 -12.74 -9.66 26.31
N ALA A 22 -12.38 -9.16 27.50
CA ALA A 22 -11.82 -7.81 27.66
C ALA A 22 -10.36 -7.69 27.16
N ALA A 23 -9.56 -8.77 27.26
CA ALA A 23 -8.15 -8.75 26.90
C ALA A 23 -7.89 -8.59 25.39
N ILE A 24 -8.82 -9.06 24.54
CA ILE A 24 -8.66 -9.07 23.08
C ILE A 24 -8.88 -7.67 22.48
N CYS A 25 -9.79 -6.86 23.05
CA CYS A 25 -10.04 -5.49 22.58
C CYS A 25 -8.89 -4.53 22.91
N SER A 26 -8.22 -4.68 24.05
CA SER A 26 -7.08 -3.81 24.43
C SER A 26 -5.84 -4.03 23.55
N ALA A 27 -5.63 -5.26 23.05
CA ALA A 27 -4.51 -5.57 22.17
C ALA A 27 -4.64 -4.94 20.77
N LEU A 28 -5.87 -4.77 20.26
CA LEU A 28 -6.13 -4.17 18.95
C LEU A 28 -6.03 -2.64 18.94
N PHE A 29 -6.31 -1.96 20.06
CA PHE A 29 -6.24 -0.50 20.13
C PHE A 29 -4.80 0.03 20.15
N LEU A 30 -3.88 -0.70 20.77
CA LEU A 30 -2.45 -0.37 20.82
C LEU A 30 -1.73 -0.49 19.46
N ILE A 31 -2.31 -1.20 18.49
CA ILE A 31 -1.75 -1.34 17.13
C ILE A 31 -2.09 -0.13 16.23
N LEU A 32 -3.12 0.65 16.58
CA LEU A 32 -3.65 1.75 15.75
C LEU A 32 -3.27 3.17 16.21
N VAL A 33 -2.82 3.34 17.46
CA VAL A 33 -2.38 4.66 18.00
C VAL A 33 -0.92 4.61 18.46
N GLY A 34 -0.13 3.72 17.85
CA GLY A 34 1.32 3.61 18.03
C GLY A 34 2.09 4.78 17.39
N ALA A 35 1.73 6.02 17.72
CA ALA A 35 2.58 7.19 17.53
C ALA A 35 3.73 7.11 18.54
N ALA A 36 4.64 6.16 18.32
CA ALA A 36 5.92 6.15 19.00
C ALA A 36 6.60 7.50 18.69
N SER A 37 6.90 8.25 19.75
CA SER A 37 7.85 9.34 19.71
C SER A 37 9.21 8.75 19.31
N ALA A 38 9.42 8.61 18.00
CA ALA A 38 10.69 8.19 17.46
C ALA A 38 11.72 9.23 17.89
N ALA A 39 12.70 8.81 18.70
CA ALA A 39 13.89 9.60 18.91
C ALA A 39 14.46 10.01 17.53
N PRO A 40 14.98 11.24 17.37
CA PRO A 40 15.50 11.69 16.09
C PRO A 40 16.51 10.64 15.57
N PRO A 41 16.46 10.31 14.26
CA PRO A 41 17.30 9.24 13.72
C PRO A 41 18.76 9.54 14.04
N ARG A 42 19.46 8.60 14.70
CA ARG A 42 20.89 8.73 15.00
C ARG A 42 21.63 8.95 13.67
N VAL A 43 22.07 10.18 13.43
CA VAL A 43 22.84 10.57 12.24
C VAL A 43 24.22 9.96 12.36
N LEU A 44 24.36 8.72 11.88
CA LEU A 44 25.63 8.01 11.79
C LEU A 44 26.48 8.67 10.71
N CYS A 45 27.51 9.39 11.15
CA CYS A 45 28.44 10.09 10.27
C CYS A 45 29.64 9.25 9.80
N ASP A 46 29.85 8.08 10.39
CA ASP A 46 31.00 7.24 10.07
C ASP A 46 30.65 6.23 8.97
N ALA A 47 31.29 6.44 7.82
CA ALA A 47 31.45 5.45 6.76
C ALA A 47 32.93 5.31 6.37
N ALA A 48 33.84 5.35 7.35
CA ALA A 48 35.16 4.75 7.18
C ALA A 48 34.98 3.22 7.16
N PRO A 49 35.33 2.50 6.08
CA PRO A 49 35.04 1.07 5.92
C PRO A 49 35.78 0.18 6.93
N THR A 50 36.79 0.72 7.62
CA THR A 50 37.43 0.09 8.78
C THR A 50 37.46 1.09 9.95
N PRO A 51 36.92 0.74 11.13
CA PRO A 51 37.06 1.56 12.32
C PRO A 51 38.54 1.58 12.75
N ARG A 52 39.12 2.77 12.87
CA ARG A 52 40.47 2.97 13.39
C ARG A 52 40.51 2.53 14.86
N PRO A 53 41.52 1.76 15.30
CA PRO A 53 41.63 1.40 16.72
C PRO A 53 41.84 2.67 17.56
N LEU A 54 40.92 2.92 18.48
CA LEU A 54 40.99 4.04 19.40
C LEU A 54 41.90 3.72 20.59
N PRO A 55 42.60 4.71 21.18
CA PRO A 55 43.41 4.52 22.38
C PRO A 55 42.54 4.17 23.60
N ASP A 56 43.15 3.53 24.61
CA ASP A 56 42.46 3.27 25.88
C ASP A 56 42.09 4.60 26.58
N PRO A 57 40.78 4.90 26.78
CA PRO A 57 40.34 6.16 27.38
C PRO A 57 40.84 6.35 28.81
N ALA A 58 41.16 5.29 29.56
CA ALA A 58 41.73 5.40 30.90
C ALA A 58 43.17 5.98 30.88
N THR A 59 43.91 5.77 29.79
CA THR A 59 45.29 6.26 29.64
C THR A 59 45.37 7.68 29.07
N CYS A 60 44.37 8.08 28.28
CA CYS A 60 44.33 9.33 27.54
C CYS A 60 44.56 10.61 28.37
N PRO A 61 43.89 10.82 29.53
CA PRO A 61 44.08 12.04 30.33
C PRO A 61 45.50 12.19 30.84
N ARG A 62 46.11 11.08 31.30
CA ARG A 62 47.49 11.05 31.82
C ARG A 62 48.50 11.29 30.70
N ARG A 63 48.35 10.61 29.55
CA ARG A 63 49.24 10.74 28.40
C ARG A 63 49.26 12.16 27.82
N LEU A 64 48.16 12.88 27.93
CA LEU A 64 47.99 14.23 27.37
C LEU A 64 48.04 15.35 28.41
N GLY A 65 48.41 15.05 29.67
CA GLY A 65 48.67 16.04 30.72
C GLY A 65 47.44 16.78 31.24
N LEU A 66 46.24 16.19 31.13
CA LEU A 66 45.05 16.79 31.72
C LEU A 66 45.05 16.62 33.24
N PRO A 67 44.75 17.68 34.03
CA PRO A 67 44.74 17.60 35.48
C PRO A 67 43.60 16.71 35.96
N VAL A 68 43.94 15.53 36.50
CA VAL A 68 42.99 14.65 37.18
C VAL A 68 42.80 15.20 38.60
N GLY A 69 41.70 15.92 38.82
CA GLY A 69 41.36 16.49 40.12
C GLY A 69 41.03 15.44 41.18
N ALA A 70 40.79 15.88 42.42
CA ALA A 70 40.45 15.01 43.55
C ALA A 70 39.11 14.25 43.37
N VAL A 71 38.26 14.71 42.45
CA VAL A 71 37.07 14.00 41.96
C VAL A 71 37.38 13.45 40.58
N ALA A 72 37.10 12.16 40.35
CA ALA A 72 37.29 11.53 39.05
C ALA A 72 36.47 12.28 37.97
N PRO A 73 37.10 12.83 36.91
CA PRO A 73 36.39 13.58 35.90
C PRO A 73 35.43 12.68 35.13
N THR A 74 34.25 13.20 34.80
CA THR A 74 33.28 12.48 33.96
C THR A 74 33.84 12.30 32.54
N ALA A 75 33.36 11.29 31.82
CA ALA A 75 33.62 11.08 30.40
C ALA A 75 33.43 12.38 29.58
N ALA A 76 32.32 13.09 29.81
CA ALA A 76 32.02 14.36 29.16
C ALA A 76 33.06 15.45 29.48
N SER A 77 33.36 15.71 30.75
CA SER A 77 34.34 16.74 31.13
C SER A 77 35.76 16.44 30.61
N THR A 78 36.13 15.16 30.57
CA THR A 78 37.39 14.68 29.99
C THR A 78 37.44 14.96 28.49
N ALA A 79 36.37 14.60 27.76
CA ALA A 79 36.26 14.88 26.32
C ALA A 79 36.29 16.38 26.02
N THR A 80 35.60 17.22 26.79
CA THR A 80 35.66 18.69 26.63
C THR A 80 37.07 19.24 26.78
N GLY A 81 37.84 18.77 27.77
CA GLY A 81 39.25 19.15 27.95
C GLY A 81 40.13 18.71 26.77
N LEU A 82 39.93 17.49 26.26
CA LEU A 82 40.65 16.97 25.10
C LEU A 82 40.31 17.74 23.81
N LEU A 83 39.04 18.10 23.59
CA LEU A 83 38.61 18.91 22.45
C LEU A 83 39.18 20.33 22.50
N ALA A 84 39.26 20.94 23.69
CA ALA A 84 39.92 22.23 23.88
C ALA A 84 41.43 22.17 23.57
N GLN A 85 42.12 21.15 24.07
CA GLN A 85 43.54 20.93 23.79
C GLN A 85 43.80 20.64 22.30
N ALA A 86 42.91 19.88 21.64
CA ALA A 86 42.99 19.67 20.20
C ALA A 86 42.88 20.99 19.42
N ARG A 87 41.93 21.86 19.80
CA ARG A 87 41.75 23.19 19.18
C ARG A 87 42.98 24.08 19.34
N GLU A 88 43.58 24.12 20.53
CA GLU A 88 44.84 24.84 20.80
C GLU A 88 45.99 24.33 19.89
N ARG A 89 46.15 23.01 19.81
CA ARG A 89 47.18 22.37 18.97
C ARG A 89 46.97 22.60 17.47
N ILE A 90 45.73 22.59 16.98
CA ILE A 90 45.37 22.97 15.59
C ILE A 90 45.73 24.43 15.31
N GLY A 91 45.49 25.31 16.29
CA GLY A 91 45.89 26.72 16.22
C GLY A 91 47.41 26.87 16.09
N GLY A 92 48.17 26.19 16.96
CA GLY A 92 49.63 26.17 16.97
C GLY A 92 50.31 25.23 15.96
N GLY A 93 49.61 24.69 14.96
CA GLY A 93 50.19 23.84 13.91
C GLY A 93 50.62 22.42 14.32
N ARG A 94 50.40 22.02 15.58
CA ARG A 94 50.77 20.70 16.14
C ARG A 94 49.74 19.62 15.75
N PHE A 95 49.60 19.38 14.45
CA PHE A 95 48.51 18.57 13.88
C PHE A 95 48.48 17.11 14.36
N ASP A 96 49.64 16.50 14.62
CA ASP A 96 49.70 15.10 15.07
C ASP A 96 49.30 14.94 16.54
N GLU A 97 49.72 15.87 17.40
CA GLU A 97 49.24 15.92 18.78
C GLU A 97 47.74 16.28 18.86
N ALA A 98 47.24 17.09 17.92
CA ALA A 98 45.82 17.39 17.80
C ALA A 98 45.02 16.14 17.40
N ALA A 99 45.52 15.37 16.43
CA ALA A 99 44.92 14.09 16.05
C ALA A 99 44.84 13.12 17.24
N GLN A 100 45.91 13.01 18.03
CA GLN A 100 45.93 12.18 19.25
C GLN A 100 44.91 12.66 20.29
N ALA A 101 44.75 13.98 20.48
CA ALA A 101 43.73 14.52 21.37
C ALA A 101 42.29 14.23 20.90
N LEU A 102 42.01 14.30 19.60
CA LEU A 102 40.71 13.95 19.03
C LEU A 102 40.43 12.44 19.12
N ASP A 103 41.41 11.59 18.84
CA ASP A 103 41.30 10.14 19.02
C ASP A 103 41.02 9.77 20.50
N CYS A 104 41.66 10.46 21.44
CA CYS A 104 41.38 10.32 22.87
C CYS A 104 40.00 10.88 23.29
N ALA A 105 39.54 11.98 22.69
CA ALA A 105 38.21 12.53 22.97
C ALA A 105 37.11 11.55 22.51
N GLU A 106 37.26 10.99 21.32
CA GLU A 106 36.35 9.97 20.77
C GLU A 106 36.31 8.70 21.64
N ALA A 107 37.47 8.19 22.06
CA ALA A 107 37.56 7.07 22.99
C ALA A 107 36.84 7.34 24.33
N SER A 108 36.89 8.59 24.81
CA SER A 108 36.29 8.99 26.09
C SER A 108 34.78 9.19 26.02
N LEU A 109 34.22 9.50 24.85
CA LEU A 109 32.80 9.85 24.69
C LEU A 109 31.87 8.62 24.72
N GLY A 110 32.31 7.48 24.19
CA GLY A 110 31.47 6.28 24.09
C GLY A 110 30.28 6.44 23.13
N ARG A 111 29.29 5.52 23.21
CA ARG A 111 28.16 5.46 22.25
C ARG A 111 26.95 6.32 22.60
N ASP A 112 26.85 6.78 23.84
CA ASP A 112 25.69 7.50 24.39
C ASP A 112 26.06 8.92 24.85
N ALA A 113 27.09 9.50 24.23
CA ALA A 113 27.49 10.88 24.43
C ALA A 113 26.39 11.88 24.04
N ASP A 114 26.42 13.06 24.67
CA ASP A 114 25.66 14.22 24.23
C ASP A 114 26.03 14.56 22.77
N TRP A 115 25.01 14.87 21.97
CA TRP A 115 25.14 15.22 20.56
C TRP A 115 26.08 16.41 20.38
N SER A 116 26.09 17.35 21.34
CA SER A 116 26.92 18.57 21.30
C SER A 116 28.42 18.26 21.27
N LEU A 117 28.84 17.23 22.01
CA LEU A 117 30.23 16.77 22.08
C LEU A 117 30.61 15.95 20.85
N HIS A 118 29.70 15.11 20.36
CA HIS A 118 29.92 14.37 19.10
C HIS A 118 30.02 15.33 17.89
N TYR A 119 29.15 16.33 17.84
CA TYR A 119 29.20 17.43 16.88
C TYR A 119 30.54 18.18 16.92
N GLU A 120 31.00 18.60 18.10
CA GLU A 120 32.27 19.33 18.21
C GLU A 120 33.48 18.46 17.86
N LEU A 121 33.47 17.16 18.20
CA LEU A 121 34.48 16.18 17.77
C LEU A 121 34.57 16.09 16.24
N VAL A 122 33.43 15.84 15.58
CA VAL A 122 33.33 15.77 14.10
C VAL A 122 33.84 17.07 13.49
N ARG A 123 33.38 18.21 14.01
CA ARG A 123 33.74 19.54 13.52
C ARG A 123 35.24 19.80 13.67
N GLN A 124 35.86 19.48 14.81
CA GLN A 124 37.31 19.61 15.02
C GLN A 124 38.11 18.65 14.14
N ARG A 125 37.64 17.41 13.91
CA ARG A 125 38.25 16.50 12.90
C ARG A 125 38.20 17.12 11.50
N GLY A 126 37.10 17.76 11.11
CA GLY A 126 36.99 18.50 9.85
C GLY A 126 37.97 19.69 9.77
N ILE A 127 38.13 20.47 10.83
CA ILE A 127 39.10 21.59 10.88
C ILE A 127 40.54 21.04 10.78
N LEU A 128 40.86 19.95 11.48
CA LEU A 128 42.17 19.31 11.40
C LEU A 128 42.47 18.78 9.98
N ALA A 129 41.51 18.10 9.35
CA ALA A 129 41.64 17.64 7.97
C ALA A 129 41.83 18.83 7.00
N TYR A 130 41.07 19.92 7.18
CA TYR A 130 41.20 21.13 6.38
C TYR A 130 42.60 21.75 6.49
N ARG A 131 43.17 21.78 7.71
CA ARG A 131 44.51 22.33 8.00
C ARG A 131 45.65 21.41 7.54
N ARG A 132 45.37 20.14 7.27
CA ARG A 132 46.29 19.14 6.69
C ARG A 132 46.17 19.01 5.16
N GLU A 133 45.46 19.91 4.48
CA GLU A 133 45.16 19.83 3.02
C GLU A 133 44.33 18.58 2.60
N LEU A 134 43.70 17.87 3.54
CA LEU A 134 42.83 16.71 3.29
C LEU A 134 41.38 17.15 2.99
N ILE A 135 41.19 17.89 1.91
CA ILE A 135 39.99 18.73 1.73
C ILE A 135 38.70 17.94 1.43
N PRO A 136 38.71 16.82 0.68
CA PRO A 136 37.54 15.95 0.57
C PRO A 136 37.11 15.34 1.91
N GLU A 137 38.06 14.96 2.79
CA GLU A 137 37.71 14.50 4.15
C GLU A 137 37.13 15.65 4.97
N ALA A 138 37.76 16.82 4.94
CA ALA A 138 37.28 18.00 5.65
C ALA A 138 35.84 18.37 5.26
N LEU A 139 35.53 18.36 3.96
CA LEU A 139 34.18 18.59 3.45
C LEU A 139 33.19 17.57 4.00
N SER A 140 33.50 16.28 3.93
CA SER A 140 32.65 15.19 4.46
C SER A 140 32.37 15.36 5.96
N ARG A 141 33.40 15.70 6.76
CA ARG A 141 33.24 16.00 8.19
C ARG A 141 32.37 17.24 8.44
N PHE A 142 32.53 18.30 7.64
CA PHE A 142 31.69 19.51 7.77
C PHE A 142 30.24 19.28 7.32
N GLU A 143 30.01 18.47 6.30
CA GLU A 143 28.66 18.06 5.88
C GLU A 143 27.98 17.16 6.91
N CYS A 144 28.73 16.28 7.60
CA CYS A 144 28.24 15.58 8.78
C CYS A 144 27.88 16.56 9.91
N ALA A 145 28.78 17.49 10.27
CA ALA A 145 28.54 18.47 11.32
C ALA A 145 27.27 19.28 11.04
N LEU A 146 27.10 19.72 9.78
CA LEU A 146 25.90 20.39 9.28
C LEU A 146 24.63 19.53 9.40
N LYS A 147 24.69 18.21 9.10
CA LYS A 147 23.56 17.29 9.28
C LYS A 147 23.19 17.14 10.76
N LEU A 148 24.18 17.02 11.65
CA LEU A 148 23.97 16.93 13.10
C LEU A 148 23.33 18.21 13.65
N SER A 149 23.89 19.38 13.34
CA SER A 149 23.38 20.68 13.80
C SER A 149 22.00 21.00 13.23
N THR A 150 21.72 20.64 11.98
CA THR A 150 20.38 20.77 11.37
C THR A 150 19.36 19.85 12.06
N ALA A 151 19.72 18.60 12.33
CA ALA A 151 18.82 17.63 12.96
C ALA A 151 18.48 17.95 14.43
N HIS A 152 19.24 18.85 15.06
CA HIS A 152 19.03 19.34 16.43
C HIS A 152 18.66 20.83 16.47
N GLU A 153 18.32 21.41 15.31
CA GLU A 153 17.81 22.79 15.13
C GLU A 153 18.74 23.92 15.64
N ASP A 154 20.03 23.66 15.88
CA ASP A 154 21.01 24.67 16.31
C ASP A 154 21.41 25.57 15.15
N ARG A 155 20.71 26.70 15.02
CA ARG A 155 20.93 27.71 13.98
C ARG A 155 22.32 28.35 14.01
N SER A 156 22.99 28.41 15.17
CA SER A 156 24.34 28.98 15.26
C SER A 156 25.39 27.95 14.80
N ALA A 157 25.25 26.68 15.18
CA ALA A 157 26.04 25.60 14.63
C ALA A 157 25.87 25.46 13.11
N VAL A 158 24.62 25.39 12.60
CA VAL A 158 24.34 25.34 11.15
C VAL A 158 25.03 26.49 10.41
N ALA A 159 24.93 27.73 10.91
CA ALA A 159 25.61 28.86 10.29
C ALA A 159 27.15 28.72 10.30
N ARG A 160 27.74 28.24 11.40
CA ARG A 160 29.18 27.96 11.51
C ARG A 160 29.64 26.78 10.64
N ASP A 161 28.78 25.83 10.33
CA ASP A 161 29.10 24.67 9.50
C ASP A 161 28.98 24.99 8.01
N LEU A 162 27.94 25.74 7.62
CA LEU A 162 27.81 26.31 6.27
C LEU A 162 29.06 27.14 5.90
N LYS A 163 29.62 27.92 6.83
CA LYS A 163 30.90 28.61 6.61
C LYS A 163 32.03 27.64 6.29
N ASN A 164 32.16 26.56 7.08
CA ASN A 164 33.23 25.58 6.92
C ASN A 164 33.09 24.78 5.62
N VAL A 165 31.87 24.32 5.28
CA VAL A 165 31.53 23.69 3.99
C VAL A 165 31.87 24.63 2.83
N GLY A 166 31.45 25.89 2.90
CA GLY A 166 31.79 26.89 1.87
C GLY A 166 33.30 27.11 1.69
N SER A 167 34.05 27.13 2.81
CA SER A 167 35.52 27.22 2.80
C SER A 167 36.17 25.98 2.14
N ALA A 168 35.63 24.79 2.39
CA ALA A 168 36.11 23.55 1.78
C ALA A 168 35.79 23.51 0.27
N LEU A 169 34.56 23.88 -0.13
CA LEU A 169 34.16 23.99 -1.54
C LEU A 169 35.04 25.00 -2.31
N ARG A 170 35.40 26.13 -1.69
CA ARG A 170 36.33 27.11 -2.26
C ARG A 170 37.67 26.47 -2.60
N ARG A 171 38.31 25.77 -1.64
CA ARG A 171 39.61 25.08 -1.86
C ARG A 171 39.53 23.83 -2.74
N LEU A 172 38.33 23.40 -3.13
CA LEU A 172 38.09 22.37 -4.15
C LEU A 172 37.78 22.96 -5.54
N GLY A 173 37.66 24.29 -5.66
CA GLY A 173 37.34 24.99 -6.91
C GLY A 173 35.83 25.09 -7.23
N ASP A 174 34.93 24.62 -6.37
CA ASP A 174 33.48 24.86 -6.54
C ASP A 174 33.11 26.24 -6.01
N PHE A 175 33.57 27.29 -6.68
CA PHE A 175 33.32 28.69 -6.32
C PHE A 175 31.82 29.02 -6.27
N ARG A 176 31.03 28.45 -7.19
CA ARG A 176 29.57 28.62 -7.17
C ARG A 176 28.93 27.96 -5.95
N GLY A 177 29.38 26.77 -5.57
CA GLY A 177 28.98 26.10 -4.33
C GLY A 177 29.40 26.87 -3.09
N ALA A 178 30.66 27.34 -3.05
CA ALA A 178 31.19 28.17 -1.98
C ALA A 178 30.35 29.44 -1.78
N LEU A 179 30.10 30.23 -2.82
CA LEU A 179 29.29 31.45 -2.73
C LEU A 179 27.87 31.18 -2.22
N ARG A 180 27.18 30.13 -2.70
CA ARG A 180 25.83 29.79 -2.20
C ARG A 180 25.86 29.46 -0.71
N THR A 181 26.76 28.58 -0.29
CA THR A 181 26.83 28.10 1.10
C THR A 181 27.31 29.20 2.06
N LEU A 182 28.28 30.01 1.66
CA LEU A 182 28.74 31.18 2.42
C LEU A 182 27.65 32.26 2.52
N THR A 183 26.91 32.52 1.44
CA THR A 183 25.79 33.49 1.47
C THR A 183 24.69 33.02 2.43
N ALA A 184 24.34 31.73 2.42
CA ALA A 184 23.40 31.17 3.39
C ALA A 184 23.91 31.32 4.84
N SER A 185 25.19 31.02 5.10
CA SER A 185 25.84 31.25 6.40
C SER A 185 25.73 32.72 6.85
N LEU A 186 26.04 33.67 5.96
CA LEU A 186 25.98 35.11 6.24
C LEU A 186 24.55 35.60 6.51
N GLN A 187 23.56 35.11 5.75
CA GLN A 187 22.15 35.42 5.97
C GLN A 187 21.68 34.91 7.34
N MET A 188 22.05 33.67 7.72
CA MET A 188 21.72 33.11 9.02
C MET A 188 22.39 33.86 10.19
N GLN A 189 23.64 34.31 10.03
CA GLN A 189 24.33 35.13 11.02
C GLN A 189 23.67 36.51 11.18
N ARG A 190 23.39 37.19 10.07
CA ARG A 190 22.67 38.48 10.08
C ARG A 190 21.29 38.37 10.74
N ALA A 191 20.55 37.28 10.49
CA ALA A 191 19.27 37.00 11.14
C ALA A 191 19.36 36.71 12.65
N GLN A 192 20.55 36.37 13.15
CA GLN A 192 20.86 36.18 14.58
C GLN A 192 21.51 37.42 15.23
N GLY A 193 21.67 38.53 14.47
CA GLY A 193 22.37 39.74 14.93
C GLY A 193 23.90 39.64 14.91
N GLU A 194 24.47 38.55 14.39
CA GLU A 194 25.92 38.39 14.25
C GLU A 194 26.46 39.16 13.03
N VAL A 195 27.59 39.86 13.22
CA VAL A 195 28.29 40.56 12.14
C VAL A 195 29.29 39.59 11.50
N GLY A 196 28.90 38.90 10.42
CA GLY A 196 29.62 37.73 9.87
C GLY A 196 30.99 37.98 9.20
N GLY A 197 31.94 38.63 9.87
CA GLY A 197 33.25 39.03 9.32
C GLY A 197 34.05 37.89 8.68
N ALA A 198 34.14 36.73 9.34
CA ALA A 198 34.84 35.56 8.79
C ALA A 198 34.12 34.94 7.57
N VAL A 199 32.81 35.12 7.44
CA VAL A 199 32.06 34.69 6.25
C VAL A 199 32.28 35.67 5.10
N LEU A 200 32.24 36.98 5.40
CA LEU A 200 32.53 38.05 4.44
C LEU A 200 33.96 37.94 3.88
N ASN A 201 34.96 37.66 4.72
CA ASN A 201 36.33 37.40 4.27
C ASN A 201 36.39 36.19 3.31
N ASN A 202 35.74 35.08 3.68
CA ASN A 202 35.69 33.90 2.81
C ASN A 202 34.96 34.17 1.48
N ILE A 203 33.94 35.03 1.45
CA ILE A 203 33.26 35.45 0.22
C ILE A 203 34.20 36.31 -0.64
N ALA A 204 34.91 37.26 -0.02
CA ALA A 204 35.91 38.09 -0.70
C ALA A 204 37.04 37.25 -1.32
N ASP A 205 37.51 36.22 -0.61
CA ASP A 205 38.46 35.24 -1.15
C ASP A 205 37.93 34.55 -2.42
N VAL A 206 36.64 34.15 -2.45
CA VAL A 206 36.05 33.54 -3.66
C VAL A 206 36.03 34.53 -4.82
N TYR A 207 35.61 35.78 -4.58
CA TYR A 207 35.60 36.80 -5.63
C TYR A 207 37.01 37.14 -6.14
N ARG A 208 38.01 37.14 -5.26
CA ARG A 208 39.43 37.29 -5.65
C ARG A 208 39.92 36.10 -6.50
N GLU A 209 39.49 34.88 -6.17
CA GLU A 209 39.82 33.66 -6.94
C GLU A 209 39.01 33.53 -8.25
N LEU A 210 37.94 34.33 -8.42
CA LEU A 210 37.18 34.48 -9.66
C LEU A 210 37.66 35.64 -10.56
N ASP A 211 38.70 36.37 -10.14
CA ASP A 211 39.15 37.62 -10.79
C ASP A 211 38.05 38.70 -10.86
N GLU A 212 37.24 38.81 -9.80
CA GLU A 212 36.23 39.87 -9.59
C GLU A 212 36.68 40.82 -8.46
N PRO A 213 37.73 41.64 -8.67
CA PRO A 213 38.42 42.33 -7.59
C PRO A 213 37.60 43.46 -6.94
N ASP A 214 36.58 44.03 -7.59
CA ASP A 214 35.73 45.05 -6.96
C ASP A 214 34.77 44.44 -5.92
N GLU A 215 34.19 43.28 -6.22
CA GLU A 215 33.36 42.53 -5.28
C GLU A 215 34.20 41.98 -4.11
N ALA A 216 35.43 41.50 -4.39
CA ALA A 216 36.39 41.16 -3.35
C ALA A 216 36.71 42.37 -2.45
N THR A 217 36.99 43.54 -3.02
CA THR A 217 37.25 44.78 -2.27
C THR A 217 36.06 45.17 -1.39
N ARG A 218 34.84 45.09 -1.92
CA ARG A 218 33.60 45.40 -1.18
C ARG A 218 33.44 44.46 0.02
N HIS A 219 33.56 43.15 -0.19
CA HIS A 219 33.39 42.16 0.87
C HIS A 219 34.53 42.18 1.91
N TYR A 220 35.78 42.42 1.52
CA TYR A 220 36.88 42.65 2.47
C TYR A 220 36.63 43.90 3.32
N ARG A 221 36.12 45.01 2.74
CA ARG A 221 35.77 46.20 3.54
C ARG A 221 34.64 45.92 4.54
N GLU A 222 33.59 45.19 4.14
CA GLU A 222 32.55 44.73 5.07
C GLU A 222 33.13 43.83 6.19
N ALA A 223 34.06 42.92 5.85
CA ALA A 223 34.74 42.06 6.82
C ALA A 223 35.62 42.87 7.81
N LEU A 224 36.34 43.88 7.33
CA LEU A 224 37.18 44.75 8.15
C LEU A 224 36.34 45.52 9.19
N VAL A 225 35.20 46.09 8.77
CA VAL A 225 34.25 46.74 9.67
C VAL A 225 33.71 45.76 10.71
N ALA A 226 33.36 44.54 10.30
CA ALA A 226 32.87 43.50 11.20
C ALA A 226 33.91 43.09 12.26
N PHE A 227 35.16 42.84 11.86
CA PHE A 227 36.23 42.49 12.80
C PHE A 227 36.61 43.64 13.73
N ARG A 228 36.55 44.89 13.27
CA ARG A 228 36.72 46.08 14.13
C ARG A 228 35.62 46.18 15.19
N ALA A 229 34.37 45.99 14.80
CA ALA A 229 33.24 45.98 15.75
C ALA A 229 33.35 44.85 16.81
N GLN A 230 34.02 43.75 16.46
CA GLN A 230 34.33 42.63 17.38
C GLN A 230 35.63 42.83 18.18
N ASN A 231 36.35 43.94 17.98
CA ASN A 231 37.72 44.16 18.47
C ASN A 231 38.72 43.02 18.11
N ASN A 232 38.44 42.29 17.02
CA ASN A 232 39.29 41.20 16.54
C ASN A 232 40.40 41.76 15.63
N ARG A 233 41.44 42.32 16.27
CA ARG A 233 42.56 42.99 15.61
C ARG A 233 43.35 42.06 14.69
N VAL A 234 43.50 40.78 15.05
CA VAL A 234 44.28 39.83 14.23
C VAL A 234 43.62 39.60 12.87
N GLU A 235 42.31 39.30 12.85
CA GLU A 235 41.58 39.11 11.59
C GLU A 235 41.42 40.42 10.81
N ALA A 236 41.25 41.55 11.49
CA ALA A 236 41.27 42.87 10.84
C ALA A 236 42.61 43.14 10.14
N GLY A 237 43.74 42.75 10.74
CA GLY A 237 45.06 42.81 10.13
C GLY A 237 45.19 41.91 8.89
N HIS A 238 44.66 40.68 8.95
CA HIS A 238 44.64 39.76 7.80
C HIS A 238 43.87 40.36 6.61
N VAL A 239 42.68 40.94 6.86
CA VAL A 239 41.88 41.60 5.83
C VAL A 239 42.61 42.79 5.21
N LEU A 240 43.35 43.58 6.01
CA LEU A 240 44.17 44.69 5.50
C LEU A 240 45.33 44.21 4.62
N GLU A 241 45.95 43.09 4.95
CA GLU A 241 46.96 42.46 4.09
C GLU A 241 46.34 41.99 2.76
N SER A 242 45.18 41.32 2.76
CA SER A 242 44.47 40.93 1.53
C SER A 242 44.02 42.11 0.67
N LEU A 243 43.58 43.21 1.30
CA LEU A 243 43.29 44.47 0.59
C LEU A 243 44.56 45.11 -0.01
N SER A 244 45.72 44.93 0.64
CA SER A 244 47.00 45.41 0.10
C SER A 244 47.47 44.60 -1.11
N GLU A 245 47.23 43.28 -1.11
CA GLU A 245 47.51 42.39 -2.25
C GLU A 245 46.66 42.78 -3.45
N LEU A 246 45.36 42.88 -3.24
CA LEU A 246 44.41 43.30 -4.27
C LEU A 246 44.70 44.71 -4.83
N SER A 247 45.32 45.59 -4.03
CA SER A 247 45.79 46.90 -4.47
C SER A 247 47.08 46.81 -5.30
N LEU A 248 48.02 45.93 -4.93
CA LEU A 248 49.25 45.66 -5.70
C LEU A 248 48.94 45.00 -7.05
N ASP A 249 48.02 44.05 -7.08
CA ASP A 249 47.60 43.34 -8.30
C ASP A 249 46.99 44.30 -9.33
N ARG A 250 46.37 45.40 -8.84
CA ARG A 250 45.88 46.53 -9.65
C ARG A 250 46.95 47.59 -9.99
N GLY A 251 48.18 47.44 -9.51
CA GLY A 251 49.26 48.41 -9.65
C GLY A 251 49.22 49.61 -8.68
N ASP A 252 48.24 49.71 -7.79
CA ASP A 252 48.16 50.79 -6.79
C ASP A 252 49.02 50.48 -5.54
N ALA A 253 50.33 50.56 -5.73
CA ALA A 253 51.31 50.44 -4.67
C ALA A 253 51.16 51.52 -3.56
N ALA A 254 50.58 52.69 -3.87
CA ALA A 254 50.37 53.75 -2.89
C ALA A 254 49.21 53.45 -1.93
N GLN A 255 48.15 52.80 -2.41
CA GLN A 255 47.06 52.30 -1.57
C GLN A 255 47.45 51.01 -0.85
N ALA A 256 48.21 50.11 -1.49
CA ALA A 256 48.75 48.93 -0.83
C ALA A 256 49.61 49.29 0.39
N GLN A 257 50.52 50.27 0.26
CA GLN A 257 51.35 50.73 1.36
C GLN A 257 50.50 51.25 2.54
N ARG A 258 49.42 51.99 2.26
CA ARG A 258 48.51 52.52 3.28
C ARG A 258 47.82 51.40 4.06
N TRP A 259 47.29 50.38 3.36
CA TRP A 259 46.71 49.20 4.03
C TRP A 259 47.72 48.44 4.88
N LEU A 260 48.95 48.26 4.38
CA LEU A 260 50.02 47.59 5.13
C LEU A 260 50.48 48.39 6.37
N GLN A 261 50.52 49.71 6.29
CA GLN A 261 50.84 50.56 7.45
C GLN A 261 49.73 50.46 8.52
N GLU A 262 48.47 50.41 8.11
CA GLU A 262 47.33 50.19 9.01
C GLU A 262 47.36 48.76 9.61
N ALA A 263 47.73 47.75 8.82
CA ALA A 263 47.91 46.37 9.32
C ALA A 263 49.05 46.28 10.35
N LEU A 264 50.19 46.93 10.07
CA LEU A 264 51.35 46.99 10.98
C LEU A 264 50.95 47.59 12.34
N GLN A 265 50.21 48.70 12.32
CA GLN A 265 49.69 49.33 13.53
C GLN A 265 48.69 48.42 14.26
N THR A 266 47.78 47.79 13.52
CA THR A 266 46.79 46.85 14.08
C THR A 266 47.45 45.67 14.80
N TYR A 267 48.53 45.11 14.24
CA TYR A 267 49.27 44.00 14.88
C TYR A 267 50.11 44.45 16.08
N ARG A 268 50.67 45.67 16.05
CA ARG A 268 51.34 46.28 17.22
C ARG A 268 50.40 46.42 18.40
N GLU A 269 49.19 46.93 18.15
CA GLU A 269 48.13 47.05 19.15
C GLU A 269 47.55 45.71 19.61
N ALA A 270 47.80 44.63 18.86
CA ALA A 270 47.52 43.25 19.26
C ALA A 270 48.72 42.55 19.92
N GLY A 271 49.89 43.20 20.01
CA GLY A 271 51.13 42.61 20.51
C GLY A 271 51.72 41.51 19.61
N ASN A 272 51.24 41.34 18.38
CA ASN A 272 51.61 40.19 17.53
C ASN A 272 52.82 40.50 16.64
N ARG A 273 54.01 40.43 17.24
CA ARG A 273 55.30 40.69 16.60
C ARG A 273 55.60 39.79 15.39
N ALA A 274 55.07 38.57 15.37
CA ALA A 274 55.26 37.65 14.25
C ALA A 274 54.53 38.12 12.99
N TYR A 275 53.31 38.66 13.12
CA TYR A 275 52.59 39.25 11.99
C TYR A 275 53.18 40.59 11.54
N GLU A 276 53.80 41.38 12.43
CA GLU A 276 54.57 42.57 12.00
C GLU A 276 55.67 42.19 10.99
N LEU A 277 56.41 41.10 11.21
CA LEU A 277 57.43 40.61 10.27
C LEU A 277 56.85 40.22 8.90
N ARG A 278 55.63 39.68 8.85
CA ARG A 278 54.94 39.40 7.57
C ARG A 278 54.53 40.70 6.87
N VAL A 279 54.04 41.70 7.61
CA VAL A 279 53.66 43.00 7.05
C VAL A 279 54.88 43.74 6.50
N TYR A 280 56.05 43.65 7.13
CA TYR A 280 57.29 44.19 6.54
C TYR A 280 57.64 43.53 5.20
N ALA A 281 57.34 42.25 4.99
CA ALA A 281 57.51 41.63 3.68
C ALA A 281 56.60 42.28 2.63
N GLY A 282 55.33 42.55 2.98
CA GLY A 282 54.40 43.29 2.12
C GLY A 282 54.88 44.72 1.81
N LEU A 283 55.36 45.44 2.83
CA LEU A 283 55.91 46.80 2.68
C LEU A 283 57.16 46.82 1.80
N MET A 284 58.05 45.84 1.95
CA MET A 284 59.21 45.68 1.06
C MET A 284 58.79 45.35 -0.38
N ARG A 285 57.86 44.41 -0.59
CA ARG A 285 57.30 44.11 -1.93
C ARG A 285 56.74 45.37 -2.60
N THR A 286 56.04 46.20 -1.84
CA THR A 286 55.44 47.47 -2.29
C THR A 286 56.46 48.58 -2.58
N ALA A 287 57.57 48.62 -1.83
CA ALA A 287 58.68 49.52 -2.14
C ALA A 287 59.42 49.08 -3.41
N LEU A 288 59.71 47.78 -3.54
CA LEU A 288 60.41 47.20 -4.67
C LEU A 288 59.61 47.28 -5.99
N SER A 289 58.28 47.15 -5.97
CA SER A 289 57.46 47.34 -7.18
C SER A 289 57.48 48.78 -7.73
N ARG A 290 57.88 49.76 -6.90
CA ARG A 290 58.14 51.15 -7.30
C ARG A 290 59.63 51.47 -7.51
N ALA A 291 60.50 50.45 -7.50
CA ALA A 291 61.96 50.56 -7.50
C ALA A 291 62.56 51.39 -6.34
N ASP A 292 61.82 51.60 -5.24
CA ASP A 292 62.28 52.35 -4.07
C ASP A 292 63.15 51.48 -3.15
N LEU A 293 64.41 51.32 -3.55
CA LEU A 293 65.42 50.59 -2.76
C LEU A 293 65.75 51.27 -1.43
N ALA A 294 65.55 52.59 -1.30
CA ALA A 294 65.82 53.32 -0.07
C ALA A 294 64.78 52.96 1.00
N GLN A 295 63.50 52.98 0.65
CA GLN A 295 62.43 52.54 1.53
C GLN A 295 62.48 51.03 1.80
N ALA A 296 62.83 50.20 0.81
CA ALA A 296 63.04 48.77 1.02
C ALA A 296 64.17 48.49 2.05
N ARG A 297 65.24 49.30 2.09
CA ARG A 297 66.27 49.25 3.15
C ARG A 297 65.72 49.61 4.52
N GLN A 298 64.91 50.66 4.63
CA GLN A 298 64.32 51.09 5.89
C GLN A 298 63.40 50.01 6.49
N TRP A 299 62.51 49.42 5.67
CA TRP A 299 61.64 48.33 6.14
C TRP A 299 62.42 47.07 6.53
N ARG A 300 63.47 46.73 5.79
CA ARG A 300 64.41 45.65 6.13
C ARG A 300 65.09 45.89 7.48
N GLN A 301 65.59 47.09 7.74
CA GLN A 301 66.21 47.45 9.02
C GLN A 301 65.21 47.35 10.19
N ALA A 302 63.99 47.88 10.02
CA ALA A 302 62.93 47.79 11.03
C ALA A 302 62.53 46.33 11.34
N ALA A 303 62.45 45.48 10.32
CA ALA A 303 62.15 44.06 10.50
C ALA A 303 63.28 43.31 11.23
N PHE A 304 64.55 43.58 10.90
CA PHE A 304 65.69 43.01 11.63
C PHE A 304 65.74 43.45 13.10
N ALA A 305 65.40 44.71 13.40
CA ALA A 305 65.35 45.21 14.78
C ALA A 305 64.33 44.44 15.63
N ILE A 306 63.08 44.32 15.15
CA ILE A 306 62.00 43.59 15.84
C ILE A 306 62.31 42.10 15.96
N ALA A 307 62.91 41.48 14.93
CA ALA A 307 63.33 40.09 14.98
C ALA A 307 64.44 39.85 16.01
N GLY A 308 65.41 40.76 16.11
CA GLY A 308 66.48 40.70 17.12
C GLY A 308 65.98 40.92 18.55
N GLU A 309 65.16 41.95 18.77
CA GLU A 309 64.57 42.29 20.07
C GLU A 309 63.76 41.12 20.66
N HIS A 310 62.90 40.51 19.83
CA HIS A 310 61.99 39.46 20.26
C HIS A 310 62.49 38.03 19.94
N LYS A 311 63.73 37.87 19.46
CA LYS A 311 64.35 36.58 19.08
C LYS A 311 63.50 35.75 18.11
N LEU A 312 62.88 36.41 17.14
CA LEU A 312 61.99 35.80 16.16
C LEU A 312 62.77 35.34 14.92
N SER A 313 62.36 34.23 14.31
CA SER A 313 62.81 33.85 12.98
C SER A 313 62.15 34.75 11.92
N LEU A 314 62.90 35.07 10.86
CA LEU A 314 62.36 35.81 9.72
C LEU A 314 61.52 34.86 8.84
N PRO A 315 60.26 35.20 8.51
CA PRO A 315 59.43 34.36 7.64
C PRO A 315 59.98 34.30 6.22
N ALA A 316 59.70 33.20 5.51
CA ALA A 316 60.16 32.96 4.14
C ALA A 316 59.82 34.10 3.18
N SER A 317 58.60 34.67 3.27
CA SER A 317 58.15 35.81 2.47
C SER A 317 59.00 37.07 2.68
N LEU A 318 59.50 37.30 3.90
CA LEU A 318 60.40 38.42 4.20
C LEU A 318 61.81 38.13 3.70
N GLN A 319 62.34 36.92 3.89
CA GLN A 319 63.64 36.51 3.35
C GLN A 319 63.68 36.67 1.82
N LEU A 320 62.58 36.34 1.12
CA LEU A 320 62.40 36.55 -0.32
C LEU A 320 62.52 38.03 -0.71
N GLN A 321 61.79 38.95 -0.04
CA GLN A 321 61.87 40.37 -0.38
C GLN A 321 63.22 41.00 0.02
N ILE A 322 63.85 40.51 1.09
CA ILE A 322 65.23 40.88 1.44
C ILE A 322 66.16 40.49 0.30
N ALA A 323 66.15 39.22 -0.14
CA ALA A 323 67.02 38.75 -1.22
C ALA A 323 66.79 39.51 -2.55
N ARG A 324 65.54 39.79 -2.91
CA ARG A 324 65.19 40.68 -4.04
C ARG A 324 65.85 42.05 -3.93
N SER A 325 65.74 42.67 -2.75
CA SER A 325 66.35 43.96 -2.47
C SER A 325 67.88 43.89 -2.49
N GLU A 326 68.48 42.79 -2.05
CA GLU A 326 69.94 42.56 -2.09
C GLU A 326 70.46 42.39 -3.51
N ARG A 327 69.77 41.61 -4.36
CA ARG A 327 70.09 41.44 -5.78
C ARG A 327 70.00 42.76 -6.55
N LEU A 328 68.93 43.54 -6.35
CA LEU A 328 68.75 44.85 -6.98
C LEU A 328 69.74 45.92 -6.48
N GLU A 329 70.38 45.71 -5.33
CA GLU A 329 71.50 46.51 -4.82
C GLU A 329 72.87 46.05 -5.34
N GLY A 330 72.92 45.09 -6.27
CA GLY A 330 74.16 44.51 -6.79
C GLY A 330 74.83 43.50 -5.85
N ARG A 331 74.19 43.09 -4.75
CA ARG A 331 74.70 42.12 -3.78
C ARG A 331 74.15 40.72 -4.06
N ALA A 332 74.34 40.26 -5.29
CA ALA A 332 73.76 39.03 -5.82
C ALA A 332 74.19 37.76 -5.06
N ASP A 333 75.48 37.63 -4.70
CA ASP A 333 75.98 36.49 -3.91
C ASP A 333 75.31 36.38 -2.53
N ALA A 334 75.15 37.52 -1.85
CA ALA A 334 74.51 37.59 -0.55
C ALA A 334 73.03 37.17 -0.63
N ALA A 335 72.34 37.58 -1.71
CA ALA A 335 70.96 37.15 -1.97
C ALA A 335 70.89 35.62 -2.22
N ALA A 336 71.78 35.08 -3.04
CA ALA A 336 71.81 33.65 -3.35
C ALA A 336 72.07 32.78 -2.11
N GLU A 337 72.99 33.20 -1.24
CA GLU A 337 73.32 32.51 0.02
C GLU A 337 72.22 32.64 1.07
N ARG A 338 71.57 33.81 1.20
CA ARG A 338 70.39 33.98 2.05
C ARG A 338 69.28 33.02 1.65
N LEU A 339 69.00 32.93 0.35
CA LEU A 339 67.96 32.05 -0.18
C LEU A 339 68.33 30.58 0.01
N ARG A 340 69.60 30.20 -0.19
CA ARG A 340 70.09 28.84 0.11
C ARG A 340 69.83 28.46 1.58
N ALA A 341 70.14 29.36 2.51
CA ALA A 341 69.89 29.14 3.94
C ALA A 341 68.39 29.10 4.28
N ALA A 342 67.58 29.97 3.68
CA ALA A 342 66.12 29.99 3.88
C ALA A 342 65.44 28.72 3.34
N ILE A 343 65.84 28.24 2.16
CA ILE A 343 65.35 27.01 1.54
C ILE A 343 65.70 25.78 2.40
N ALA A 344 66.93 25.71 2.90
CA ALA A 344 67.40 24.61 3.75
C ALA A 344 66.67 24.52 5.12
N ALA A 345 66.01 25.59 5.55
CA ALA A 345 65.19 25.63 6.76
C ALA A 345 63.70 25.29 6.53
N LEU A 346 63.28 25.09 5.27
CA LEU A 346 61.90 24.77 4.90
C LEU A 346 61.75 23.29 4.54
N PRO A 347 60.56 22.68 4.78
CA PRO A 347 60.26 21.35 4.27
C PRO A 347 60.23 21.35 2.73
N GLU A 348 60.64 20.23 2.13
CA GLU A 348 60.64 20.02 0.66
C GLU A 348 59.25 20.23 0.01
N SER A 349 58.16 20.10 0.77
CA SER A 349 56.78 20.29 0.31
C SER A 349 56.21 21.71 0.52
N GLY A 350 57.02 22.67 0.98
CA GLY A 350 56.57 24.05 1.25
C GLY A 350 56.34 24.85 -0.04
N VAL A 351 55.16 25.46 -0.21
CA VAL A 351 54.81 26.25 -1.40
C VAL A 351 55.72 27.49 -1.53
N GLU A 352 56.15 28.05 -0.41
CA GLU A 352 57.08 29.18 -0.34
C GLU A 352 58.47 28.86 -0.92
N ARG A 353 58.82 27.57 -1.02
CA ARG A 353 60.12 27.13 -1.53
C ARG A 353 60.30 27.45 -3.02
N ILE A 354 59.25 27.33 -3.82
CA ILE A 354 59.28 27.60 -5.27
C ILE A 354 59.73 29.04 -5.52
N ALA A 355 59.07 30.02 -4.90
CA ALA A 355 59.41 31.44 -5.06
C ALA A 355 60.83 31.80 -4.54
N LEU A 356 61.34 31.08 -3.54
CA LEU A 356 62.73 31.23 -3.07
C LEU A 356 63.73 30.61 -4.05
N LEU A 357 63.42 29.48 -4.68
CA LEU A 357 64.25 28.84 -5.71
C LEU A 357 64.33 29.69 -6.98
N GLU A 358 63.21 30.23 -7.44
CA GLU A 358 63.14 31.19 -8.56
C GLU A 358 64.02 32.41 -8.32
N GLU A 359 63.85 33.08 -7.17
CA GLU A 359 64.68 34.24 -6.84
C GLU A 359 66.15 33.87 -6.65
N ARG A 360 66.45 32.65 -6.20
CA ARG A 360 67.82 32.15 -6.06
C ARG A 360 68.46 31.93 -7.41
N SER A 361 67.72 31.40 -8.39
CA SER A 361 68.18 31.31 -9.77
C SER A 361 68.51 32.70 -10.33
N LEU A 362 67.63 33.70 -10.13
CA LEU A 362 67.88 35.08 -10.55
C LEU A 362 69.08 35.71 -9.84
N ALA A 363 69.31 35.39 -8.57
CA ALA A 363 70.48 35.85 -7.82
C ALA A 363 71.78 35.19 -8.31
N GLN A 364 71.76 33.90 -8.61
CA GLN A 364 72.91 33.19 -9.17
C GLN A 364 73.26 33.68 -10.58
N GLU A 365 72.26 33.94 -11.43
CA GLU A 365 72.48 34.54 -12.74
C GLU A 365 73.09 35.95 -12.63
N ALA A 366 72.59 36.78 -11.71
CA ALA A 366 73.13 38.12 -11.45
C ALA A 366 74.55 38.09 -10.84
N ALA A 367 74.93 37.00 -10.17
CA ALA A 367 76.30 36.73 -9.71
C ALA A 367 77.21 36.12 -10.81
N GLY A 368 76.66 35.75 -11.96
CA GLY A 368 77.38 35.15 -13.08
C GLY A 368 77.41 33.61 -13.10
N ASP A 369 76.92 32.93 -12.05
CA ASP A 369 76.82 31.47 -12.00
C ASP A 369 75.59 30.94 -12.74
N ARG A 370 75.66 30.99 -14.08
CA ARG A 370 74.62 30.44 -14.96
C ARG A 370 74.40 28.94 -14.78
N GLY A 371 75.44 28.20 -14.37
CA GLY A 371 75.35 26.74 -14.18
C GLY A 371 74.42 26.39 -13.02
N ALA A 372 74.66 27.01 -11.85
CA ALA A 372 73.82 26.81 -10.69
C ALA A 372 72.46 27.49 -10.82
N ALA A 373 72.34 28.62 -11.53
CA ALA A 373 71.05 29.25 -11.85
C ALA A 373 70.13 28.27 -12.60
N ILE A 374 70.60 27.70 -13.71
CA ILE A 374 69.82 26.73 -14.50
C ILE A 374 69.45 25.49 -13.69
N ALA A 375 70.35 24.98 -12.84
CA ALA A 375 70.06 23.84 -11.97
C ALA A 375 68.95 24.17 -10.96
N THR A 376 69.00 25.34 -10.33
CA THR A 376 68.01 25.81 -9.35
C THR A 376 66.65 26.09 -9.99
N LEU A 377 66.63 26.64 -11.22
CA LEU A 377 65.39 26.86 -11.96
C LEU A 377 64.69 25.54 -12.35
N ARG A 378 65.45 24.50 -12.67
CA ARG A 378 64.91 23.15 -12.93
C ARG A 378 64.28 22.53 -11.68
N ASP A 379 64.89 22.71 -10.50
CA ASP A 379 64.30 22.30 -9.22
C ASP A 379 62.99 23.08 -8.96
N ALA A 380 63.00 24.42 -9.10
CA ALA A 380 61.79 25.25 -8.95
C ALA A 380 60.62 24.75 -9.82
N HIS A 381 60.86 24.52 -11.11
CA HIS A 381 59.82 24.09 -12.05
C HIS A 381 59.37 22.64 -11.83
N GLU A 382 60.25 21.75 -11.35
CA GLU A 382 59.85 20.40 -10.93
C GLU A 382 58.93 20.45 -9.71
N GLN A 383 59.25 21.28 -8.70
CA GLN A 383 58.41 21.46 -7.52
C GLN A 383 57.05 22.09 -7.86
N GLU A 384 57.04 23.10 -8.74
CA GLU A 384 55.81 23.70 -9.30
C GLU A 384 54.95 22.64 -10.01
N ARG A 385 55.55 21.83 -10.87
CA ARG A 385 54.88 20.76 -11.61
C ARG A 385 54.27 19.70 -10.68
N VAL A 386 54.97 19.32 -9.62
CA VAL A 386 54.46 18.40 -8.58
C VAL A 386 53.28 19.01 -7.83
N LEU A 387 53.39 20.28 -7.41
CA LEU A 387 52.32 20.99 -6.70
C LEU A 387 51.06 21.16 -7.56
N SER A 388 51.23 21.58 -8.81
CA SER A 388 50.15 21.78 -9.79
C SER A 388 49.41 20.47 -10.10
N ARG A 389 50.16 19.37 -10.32
CA ARG A 389 49.56 18.02 -10.46
C ARG A 389 48.77 17.62 -9.21
N ALA A 390 49.36 17.75 -8.02
CA ALA A 390 48.67 17.41 -6.78
C ALA A 390 47.38 18.25 -6.56
N GLN A 391 47.33 19.50 -7.04
CA GLN A 391 46.12 20.31 -7.04
C GLN A 391 45.07 19.81 -8.05
N GLN A 392 45.48 19.52 -9.28
CA GLN A 392 44.61 18.98 -10.34
C GLN A 392 44.03 17.62 -9.93
N ASP A 393 44.85 16.72 -9.39
CA ASP A 393 44.43 15.41 -8.89
C ASP A 393 43.41 15.52 -7.76
N ARG A 394 43.57 16.48 -6.83
CA ARG A 394 42.57 16.78 -5.79
C ARG A 394 41.24 17.25 -6.38
N GLN A 395 41.27 18.14 -7.37
CA GLN A 395 40.06 18.66 -8.02
C GLN A 395 39.34 17.59 -8.85
N LEU A 396 40.07 16.82 -9.66
CA LEU A 396 39.54 15.72 -10.47
C LEU A 396 39.01 14.59 -9.59
N GLY A 397 39.74 14.22 -8.52
CA GLY A 397 39.31 13.24 -7.54
C GLY A 397 37.99 13.63 -6.86
N TRP A 398 37.87 14.88 -6.41
CA TRP A 398 36.63 15.38 -5.84
C TRP A 398 35.48 15.45 -6.85
N LEU A 399 35.72 15.92 -8.08
CA LEU A 399 34.70 15.98 -9.15
C LEU A 399 34.14 14.58 -9.42
N ARG A 400 35.03 13.58 -9.50
CA ARG A 400 34.69 12.18 -9.68
C ARG A 400 33.87 11.65 -8.50
N THR A 401 34.34 11.80 -7.26
CA THR A 401 33.61 11.35 -6.06
C THR A 401 32.22 12.01 -5.97
N ARG A 402 32.11 13.31 -6.28
CA ARG A 402 30.82 14.00 -6.31
C ARG A 402 29.89 13.47 -7.40
N PHE A 403 30.41 13.16 -8.59
CA PHE A 403 29.62 12.55 -9.66
C PHE A 403 29.13 11.15 -9.25
N GLU A 404 30.02 10.29 -8.75
CA GLU A 404 29.70 8.93 -8.28
C GLU A 404 28.67 8.95 -7.13
N THR A 405 28.77 9.90 -6.19
CA THR A 405 27.77 10.09 -5.13
C THR A 405 26.44 10.60 -5.68
N ALA A 406 26.44 11.58 -6.59
CA ALA A 406 25.19 12.07 -7.19
C ALA A 406 24.47 11.02 -8.05
N GLU A 407 25.21 10.11 -8.68
CA GLU A 407 24.66 8.96 -9.41
C GLU A 407 24.09 7.90 -8.46
N ARG A 408 24.77 7.64 -7.33
CA ARG A 408 24.24 6.81 -6.23
C ARG A 408 22.97 7.39 -5.61
N ASP A 409 22.93 8.69 -5.34
CA ASP A 409 21.76 9.33 -4.76
C ASP A 409 20.56 9.29 -5.72
N ARG A 410 20.79 9.48 -7.03
CA ARG A 410 19.75 9.30 -8.07
C ARG A 410 19.23 7.88 -8.13
N THR A 411 20.11 6.87 -8.07
CA THR A 411 19.68 5.46 -8.11
C THR A 411 18.98 5.04 -6.82
N ILE A 412 19.41 5.52 -5.65
CA ILE A 412 18.68 5.34 -4.38
C ILE A 412 17.28 5.98 -4.47
N ALA A 413 17.17 7.22 -4.94
CA ALA A 413 15.87 7.89 -5.10
C ALA A 413 14.95 7.15 -6.07
N ALA A 414 15.48 6.65 -7.20
CA ALA A 414 14.72 5.82 -8.13
C ALA A 414 14.21 4.53 -7.47
N LEU A 415 15.09 3.78 -6.78
CA LEU A 415 14.74 2.57 -6.04
C LEU A 415 13.74 2.84 -4.91
N GLU A 416 13.81 3.99 -4.24
CA GLU A 416 12.79 4.39 -3.27
C GLU A 416 11.43 4.61 -3.92
N THR A 417 11.36 5.30 -5.06
CA THR A 417 10.08 5.51 -5.77
C THR A 417 9.49 4.18 -6.24
N GLU A 418 10.31 3.27 -6.79
CA GLU A 418 9.87 1.93 -7.18
C GLU A 418 9.37 1.12 -5.96
N ASN A 419 10.09 1.15 -4.84
CA ASN A 419 9.66 0.47 -3.61
C ASN A 419 8.36 1.05 -3.04
N ARG A 420 8.12 2.36 -3.16
CA ARG A 420 6.83 2.99 -2.79
C ARG A 420 5.69 2.48 -3.67
N LEU A 421 5.91 2.39 -4.99
CA LEU A 421 4.92 1.84 -5.94
C LEU A 421 4.62 0.36 -5.65
N ARG A 422 5.65 -0.49 -5.54
CA ARG A 422 5.49 -1.93 -5.19
C ARG A 422 4.75 -2.12 -3.86
N ARG A 423 5.02 -1.31 -2.83
CA ARG A 423 4.26 -1.32 -1.57
C ARG A 423 2.80 -0.93 -1.76
N GLY A 424 2.51 0.02 -2.66
CA GLY A 424 1.14 0.37 -3.07
C GLY A 424 0.41 -0.79 -3.74
N GLU A 425 1.02 -1.43 -4.73
CA GLU A 425 0.46 -2.60 -5.42
C GLU A 425 0.19 -3.77 -4.46
N LEU A 426 1.14 -4.07 -3.56
CA LEU A 426 0.97 -5.11 -2.56
C LEU A 426 -0.18 -4.80 -1.59
N ARG A 427 -0.35 -3.53 -1.16
CA ARG A 427 -1.51 -3.09 -0.37
C ARG A 427 -2.82 -3.25 -1.15
N GLN A 428 -2.85 -2.91 -2.43
CA GLN A 428 -4.04 -3.09 -3.27
C GLN A 428 -4.38 -4.57 -3.44
N ARG A 429 -3.40 -5.44 -3.72
CA ARG A 429 -3.61 -6.89 -3.84
C ARG A 429 -4.09 -7.51 -2.53
N THR A 430 -3.51 -7.14 -1.39
CA THR A 430 -3.96 -7.66 -0.08
C THR A 430 -5.36 -7.16 0.28
N LEU A 431 -5.70 -5.90 0.01
CA LEU A 431 -7.08 -5.39 0.17
C LEU A 431 -8.08 -6.14 -0.71
N LEU A 432 -7.74 -6.43 -1.98
CA LEU A 432 -8.58 -7.23 -2.87
C LEU A 432 -8.78 -8.66 -2.34
N LEU A 433 -7.72 -9.30 -1.83
CA LEU A 433 -7.83 -10.63 -1.20
C LEU A 433 -8.69 -10.63 0.07
N TRP A 434 -8.60 -9.59 0.90
CA TRP A 434 -9.50 -9.44 2.06
C TRP A 434 -10.96 -9.21 1.64
N LEU A 435 -11.20 -8.43 0.58
CA LEU A 435 -12.55 -8.22 0.03
C LEU A 435 -13.15 -9.49 -0.56
N THR A 436 -12.38 -10.30 -1.31
CA THR A 436 -12.89 -11.57 -1.85
C THR A 436 -13.14 -12.60 -0.75
N LEU A 437 -12.30 -12.64 0.30
CA LEU A 437 -12.49 -13.50 1.47
C LEU A 437 -13.70 -13.08 2.31
N ALA A 438 -13.93 -11.77 2.50
CA ALA A 438 -15.14 -11.27 3.15
C ALA A 438 -16.40 -11.58 2.33
N ALA A 439 -16.34 -11.42 1.00
CA ALA A 439 -17.45 -11.73 0.10
C ALA A 439 -17.78 -13.23 0.04
N SER A 440 -16.76 -14.10 0.04
CA SER A 440 -16.97 -15.56 0.06
C SER A 440 -17.54 -16.04 1.40
N LEU A 441 -17.08 -15.47 2.53
CA LEU A 441 -17.66 -15.72 3.85
C LEU A 441 -19.13 -15.26 3.91
N ALA A 442 -19.45 -14.07 3.41
CA ALA A 442 -20.81 -13.56 3.34
C ALA A 442 -21.71 -14.44 2.45
N ALA A 443 -21.21 -14.91 1.30
CA ALA A 443 -21.92 -15.82 0.42
C ALA A 443 -22.16 -17.19 1.07
N ALA A 444 -21.17 -17.75 1.76
CA ALA A 444 -21.29 -19.00 2.52
C ALA A 444 -22.33 -18.86 3.66
N LEU A 445 -22.33 -17.73 4.37
CA LEU A 445 -23.29 -17.45 5.43
C LEU A 445 -24.71 -17.25 4.88
N ALA A 446 -24.86 -16.57 3.75
CA ALA A 446 -26.14 -16.45 3.04
C ALA A 446 -26.66 -17.80 2.51
N LEU A 447 -25.78 -18.65 1.97
CA LEU A 447 -26.12 -20.03 1.57
C LEU A 447 -26.53 -20.88 2.77
N GLY A 448 -25.82 -20.77 3.90
CA GLY A 448 -26.17 -21.43 5.16
C GLY A 448 -27.54 -21.01 5.68
N LEU A 449 -27.85 -19.71 5.67
CA LEU A 449 -29.17 -19.17 6.03
C LEU A 449 -30.27 -19.63 5.05
N LEU A 450 -30.00 -19.67 3.75
CA LEU A 450 -30.93 -20.17 2.74
C LEU A 450 -31.19 -21.68 2.90
N TRP A 451 -30.15 -22.47 3.20
CA TRP A 451 -30.27 -23.90 3.49
C TRP A 451 -31.06 -24.14 4.78
N MET A 452 -30.76 -23.41 5.84
CA MET A 452 -31.49 -23.47 7.11
C MET A 452 -32.97 -23.10 6.91
N ARG A 453 -33.27 -22.04 6.16
CA ARG A 453 -34.65 -21.62 5.83
C ARG A 453 -35.37 -22.62 4.94
N ARG A 454 -34.68 -23.26 3.99
CA ARG A 454 -35.23 -24.38 3.20
C ARG A 454 -35.55 -25.59 4.09
N ARG A 455 -34.65 -25.94 5.00
CA ARG A 455 -34.82 -27.06 5.94
C ARG A 455 -35.93 -26.81 6.96
N GLN A 456 -36.10 -25.57 7.42
CA GLN A 456 -37.25 -25.15 8.24
C GLN A 456 -38.56 -25.27 7.46
N ARG A 457 -38.61 -24.82 6.20
CA ARG A 457 -39.80 -24.96 5.35
C ARG A 457 -40.15 -26.42 5.03
N ALA A 458 -39.15 -27.27 4.79
CA ALA A 458 -39.37 -28.71 4.60
C ALA A 458 -40.06 -29.34 5.82
N ARG A 459 -39.54 -29.09 7.02
CA ARG A 459 -40.14 -29.56 8.28
C ARG A 459 -41.58 -29.06 8.51
N LEU A 460 -41.87 -27.81 8.15
CA LEU A 460 -43.24 -27.28 8.25
C LEU A 460 -44.18 -27.97 7.26
N LEU A 461 -43.73 -28.23 6.03
CA LEU A 461 -44.51 -28.96 5.03
C LEU A 461 -44.67 -30.45 5.35
N GLU A 462 -43.70 -31.06 6.05
CA GLU A 462 -43.77 -32.42 6.59
C GLU A 462 -44.86 -32.47 7.68
N ALA A 463 -44.83 -31.56 8.66
CA ALA A 463 -45.86 -31.46 9.70
C ALA A 463 -47.28 -31.15 9.14
N GLU A 464 -47.39 -30.30 8.11
CA GLU A 464 -48.67 -30.05 7.40
C GLU A 464 -49.22 -31.30 6.70
N ARG A 465 -48.36 -32.25 6.28
CA ARG A 465 -48.80 -33.51 5.65
C ARG A 465 -49.29 -34.50 6.69
N GLU A 466 -48.54 -34.67 7.79
CA GLU A 466 -48.91 -35.55 8.90
C GLU A 466 -50.33 -35.21 9.41
N VAL A 467 -50.63 -33.93 9.65
CA VAL A 467 -51.96 -33.47 10.07
C VAL A 467 -53.05 -33.79 9.03
N ARG A 468 -52.78 -33.64 7.73
CA ARG A 468 -53.77 -33.95 6.67
C ARG A 468 -54.03 -35.45 6.52
N GLU A 469 -53.02 -36.29 6.77
CA GLU A 469 -53.18 -37.74 6.76
C GLU A 469 -54.01 -38.21 7.96
N GLU A 470 -53.82 -37.62 9.15
CA GLU A 470 -54.68 -37.85 10.31
C GLU A 470 -56.14 -37.43 10.06
N GLU A 471 -56.37 -36.24 9.46
CA GLU A 471 -57.71 -35.77 9.09
C GLU A 471 -58.40 -36.68 8.06
N ALA A 472 -57.67 -37.19 7.06
CA ALA A 472 -58.19 -38.11 6.06
C ALA A 472 -58.60 -39.46 6.67
N LEU A 473 -57.74 -40.04 7.53
CA LEU A 473 -58.03 -41.27 8.25
C LEU A 473 -59.24 -41.13 9.19
N ALA A 474 -59.40 -39.97 9.84
CA ALA A 474 -60.57 -39.68 10.67
C ALA A 474 -61.87 -39.57 9.86
N ARG A 475 -61.81 -39.11 8.60
CA ARG A 475 -62.98 -39.09 7.69
C ARG A 475 -63.40 -40.51 7.29
N TYR A 476 -62.46 -41.33 6.81
CA TYR A 476 -62.77 -42.70 6.37
C TYR A 476 -63.44 -43.56 7.45
N ARG A 477 -63.04 -43.41 8.73
CA ARG A 477 -63.68 -44.14 9.85
C ARG A 477 -65.18 -43.82 9.99
N ARG A 478 -65.57 -42.55 9.85
CA ARG A 478 -66.97 -42.13 9.96
C ARG A 478 -67.83 -42.69 8.82
N GLU A 479 -67.27 -42.75 7.61
CA GLU A 479 -67.94 -43.33 6.44
C GLU A 479 -68.17 -44.85 6.63
N THR A 480 -67.22 -45.57 7.23
CA THR A 480 -67.40 -47.00 7.55
C THR A 480 -68.41 -47.28 8.66
N GLU A 481 -68.56 -46.37 9.63
CA GLU A 481 -69.54 -46.52 10.72
C GLU A 481 -70.98 -46.34 10.20
N ALA A 482 -71.24 -45.35 9.34
CA ALA A 482 -72.54 -45.13 8.73
C ALA A 482 -73.03 -46.34 7.88
N LEU A 483 -72.12 -46.97 7.11
CA LEU A 483 -72.43 -48.15 6.30
C LEU A 483 -72.79 -49.39 7.13
N ALA A 484 -72.40 -49.45 8.41
CA ALA A 484 -72.76 -50.54 9.31
C ALA A 484 -74.19 -50.41 9.84
N GLU A 485 -74.66 -49.18 10.11
CA GLU A 485 -76.04 -48.92 10.53
C GLU A 485 -77.04 -49.29 9.42
N ASP A 486 -76.82 -48.82 8.18
CA ASP A 486 -77.68 -49.11 7.03
C ASP A 486 -77.88 -50.61 6.76
N ARG A 487 -76.83 -51.43 6.94
CA ARG A 487 -76.90 -52.88 6.76
C ARG A 487 -77.80 -53.56 7.79
N SER A 488 -77.84 -53.05 9.02
CA SER A 488 -78.71 -53.59 10.07
C SER A 488 -80.20 -53.30 9.81
N LEU A 489 -80.50 -52.11 9.25
CA LEU A 489 -81.85 -51.68 8.90
C LEU A 489 -82.45 -52.52 7.76
N LEU A 490 -81.64 -52.86 6.74
CA LEU A 490 -82.05 -53.68 5.61
C LEU A 490 -82.44 -55.11 6.01
N GLN A 491 -81.72 -55.73 6.95
CA GLN A 491 -82.05 -57.07 7.44
C GLN A 491 -83.40 -57.10 8.17
N ALA A 492 -83.67 -56.10 9.03
CA ALA A 492 -84.93 -55.99 9.76
C ALA A 492 -86.16 -55.79 8.84
N LEU A 493 -85.99 -55.11 7.69
CA LEU A 493 -87.03 -54.95 6.67
C LEU A 493 -87.30 -56.25 5.88
N LEU A 494 -86.29 -57.10 5.69
CA LEU A 494 -86.44 -58.41 5.04
C LEU A 494 -87.22 -59.40 5.91
N ASP A 495 -86.92 -59.43 7.21
CA ASP A 495 -87.59 -60.31 8.19
C ASP A 495 -89.04 -59.91 8.50
N SER A 496 -89.48 -58.69 8.15
CA SER A 496 -90.87 -58.28 8.31
C SER A 496 -91.82 -58.80 7.21
N ARG A 497 -91.30 -59.47 6.16
CA ARG A 497 -92.12 -60.00 5.05
C ARG A 497 -92.56 -61.44 5.33
N GLN A 498 -93.84 -61.71 5.02
CA GLN A 498 -94.45 -63.05 5.14
C GLN A 498 -94.16 -63.96 3.94
N ASP A 499 -93.79 -63.42 2.77
CA ASP A 499 -93.29 -64.24 1.66
C ASP A 499 -91.95 -64.89 2.05
N ALA A 500 -91.79 -66.20 1.84
CA ALA A 500 -90.52 -66.88 2.00
C ALA A 500 -89.57 -66.55 0.84
N VAL A 501 -88.46 -65.86 1.13
CA VAL A 501 -87.46 -65.46 0.12
C VAL A 501 -86.04 -65.78 0.58
N CYS A 502 -85.29 -66.44 -0.30
CA CYS A 502 -83.83 -66.56 -0.23
C CYS A 502 -83.17 -65.83 -1.41
N LEU A 503 -81.98 -65.28 -1.18
CA LEU A 503 -80.99 -64.95 -2.20
C LEU A 503 -79.96 -66.08 -2.22
N ILE A 504 -79.64 -66.60 -3.39
CA ILE A 504 -78.59 -67.59 -3.61
C ILE A 504 -77.60 -67.11 -4.67
N ASP A 505 -76.36 -67.60 -4.65
CA ASP A 505 -75.40 -67.44 -5.75
C ASP A 505 -75.61 -68.46 -6.88
N ALA A 506 -74.78 -68.39 -7.92
CA ALA A 506 -74.84 -69.29 -9.08
C ALA A 506 -74.51 -70.74 -8.69
N GLU A 507 -73.70 -70.93 -7.66
CA GLU A 507 -73.33 -72.21 -7.06
C GLU A 507 -74.43 -72.78 -6.12
N GLY A 508 -75.52 -72.04 -5.90
CA GLY A 508 -76.67 -72.45 -5.09
C GLY A 508 -76.49 -72.31 -3.58
N GLN A 509 -75.48 -71.58 -3.10
CA GLN A 509 -75.32 -71.22 -1.69
C GLN A 509 -76.22 -70.04 -1.33
N VAL A 510 -76.86 -70.10 -0.17
CA VAL A 510 -77.72 -69.02 0.32
C VAL A 510 -76.86 -67.85 0.81
N LEU A 511 -77.12 -66.64 0.30
CA LEU A 511 -76.45 -65.41 0.70
C LEU A 511 -77.26 -64.57 1.69
N ALA A 512 -78.59 -64.68 1.61
CA ALA A 512 -79.53 -64.14 2.59
C ALA A 512 -80.81 -64.98 2.57
N ALA A 513 -81.44 -65.18 3.72
CA ALA A 513 -82.79 -65.73 3.83
C ALA A 513 -83.56 -64.90 4.85
N ASN A 514 -84.84 -64.65 4.58
CA ASN A 514 -85.72 -64.08 5.61
C ASN A 514 -86.30 -65.17 6.51
N ARG A 515 -86.79 -64.76 7.67
CA ARG A 515 -87.43 -65.64 8.66
C ARG A 515 -88.44 -66.63 8.05
N ALA A 516 -89.32 -66.15 7.17
CA ALA A 516 -90.35 -66.99 6.53
C ALA A 516 -89.74 -68.14 5.69
N ALA A 517 -88.62 -67.91 5.00
CA ALA A 517 -87.93 -68.96 4.26
C ALA A 517 -87.25 -69.99 5.17
N CYS A 518 -86.65 -69.56 6.29
CA CYS A 518 -86.07 -70.47 7.27
C CYS A 518 -87.14 -71.39 7.89
N GLU A 519 -88.32 -70.85 8.21
CA GLU A 519 -89.46 -71.62 8.74
C GLU A 519 -90.00 -72.62 7.69
N LEU A 520 -90.08 -72.25 6.42
CA LEU A 520 -90.55 -73.12 5.33
C LEU A 520 -89.56 -74.26 4.98
N LEU A 521 -88.26 -73.99 5.04
CA LEU A 521 -87.18 -74.95 4.75
C LEU A 521 -86.85 -75.91 5.91
N ASP A 522 -87.51 -75.79 7.07
CA ASP A 522 -87.20 -76.57 8.28
C ASP A 522 -85.75 -76.35 8.79
N ALA A 523 -85.25 -75.12 8.63
CA ALA A 523 -83.86 -74.75 8.95
C ALA A 523 -83.68 -74.39 10.43
N ASP A 524 -83.67 -75.41 11.29
CA ASP A 524 -83.53 -75.24 12.73
C ASP A 524 -82.15 -74.69 13.16
N ALA A 525 -82.17 -73.55 13.85
CA ALA A 525 -81.08 -72.89 14.60
C ALA A 525 -79.77 -72.50 13.85
N ALA A 526 -79.49 -72.98 12.64
CA ALA A 526 -78.41 -72.49 11.79
C ALA A 526 -78.99 -71.64 10.66
N SER A 527 -78.59 -70.36 10.56
CA SER A 527 -78.95 -69.54 9.40
C SER A 527 -78.49 -70.27 8.12
N PRO A 528 -79.35 -70.42 7.10
CA PRO A 528 -78.97 -71.12 5.88
C PRO A 528 -77.88 -70.36 5.10
N VAL A 529 -77.59 -69.10 5.46
CA VAL A 529 -76.55 -68.27 4.83
C VAL A 529 -75.17 -68.96 4.89
N GLY A 530 -74.58 -69.18 3.72
CA GLY A 530 -73.34 -69.92 3.50
C GLY A 530 -73.50 -71.43 3.26
N GLN A 531 -74.74 -71.95 3.19
CA GLN A 531 -75.04 -73.37 2.96
C GLN A 531 -75.74 -73.58 1.61
N ALA A 532 -75.59 -74.76 1.02
CA ALA A 532 -76.21 -75.10 -0.26
C ALA A 532 -77.70 -75.37 -0.08
N LEU A 533 -78.55 -74.72 -0.89
CA LEU A 533 -80.01 -74.83 -0.78
C LEU A 533 -80.52 -76.26 -0.98
N GLY A 534 -79.84 -77.06 -1.82
CA GLY A 534 -80.19 -78.45 -2.10
C GLY A 534 -80.20 -79.38 -0.88
N ASP A 535 -79.51 -79.02 0.22
CA ASP A 535 -79.51 -79.82 1.45
C ASP A 535 -80.86 -79.84 2.17
N TYR A 536 -81.73 -78.86 1.89
CA TYR A 536 -83.07 -78.72 2.46
C TYR A 536 -84.18 -79.36 1.58
N LEU A 537 -83.81 -79.89 0.41
CA LEU A 537 -84.73 -80.53 -0.55
C LEU A 537 -84.66 -82.07 -0.50
N GLY A 538 -85.77 -82.72 -0.89
CA GLY A 538 -85.89 -84.18 -0.99
C GLY A 538 -84.90 -84.79 -1.98
N GLU A 539 -84.36 -85.97 -1.63
CA GLU A 539 -83.21 -86.58 -2.32
C GLU A 539 -83.44 -86.83 -3.82
N ALA A 540 -84.66 -87.17 -4.23
CA ALA A 540 -85.05 -87.36 -5.63
C ALA A 540 -85.15 -86.04 -6.45
N ASP A 541 -85.37 -84.90 -5.78
CA ASP A 541 -85.54 -83.60 -6.44
C ASP A 541 -84.22 -82.82 -6.52
N ARG A 542 -83.17 -83.25 -5.81
CA ARG A 542 -81.85 -82.58 -5.79
C ARG A 542 -81.19 -82.54 -7.16
N GLU A 543 -81.20 -83.64 -7.91
CA GLU A 543 -80.63 -83.69 -9.27
C GLU A 543 -81.38 -82.77 -10.23
N ALA A 544 -82.72 -82.71 -10.12
CA ALA A 544 -83.55 -81.79 -10.89
C ALA A 544 -83.30 -80.32 -10.49
N TRP A 545 -83.04 -80.05 -9.21
CA TRP A 545 -82.70 -78.72 -8.71
C TRP A 545 -81.35 -78.21 -9.24
N THR A 546 -80.30 -79.03 -9.17
CA THR A 546 -78.97 -78.67 -9.66
C THR A 546 -78.99 -78.45 -11.18
N ALA A 547 -79.66 -79.33 -11.94
CA ALA A 547 -79.81 -79.16 -13.39
C ALA A 547 -80.57 -77.89 -13.79
N ALA A 548 -81.51 -77.42 -12.95
CA ALA A 548 -82.23 -76.17 -13.19
C ALA A 548 -81.38 -74.92 -12.85
N LEU A 549 -80.51 -75.00 -11.83
CA LEU A 549 -79.52 -73.94 -11.55
C LEU A 549 -78.48 -73.84 -12.67
N GLU A 550 -77.94 -74.96 -13.16
CA GLU A 550 -77.01 -74.98 -14.30
C GLU A 550 -77.66 -74.44 -15.59
N GLY A 551 -78.98 -74.57 -15.75
CA GLY A 551 -79.74 -74.02 -16.86
C GLY A 551 -80.24 -72.57 -16.70
N MET A 552 -79.96 -71.89 -15.58
CA MET A 552 -80.48 -70.55 -15.29
C MET A 552 -79.70 -69.40 -15.97
N GLU A 553 -78.47 -69.61 -16.44
CA GLU A 553 -77.72 -68.55 -17.14
C GLU A 553 -78.36 -68.14 -18.48
N ASP A 554 -79.05 -69.07 -19.17
CA ASP A 554 -79.68 -68.86 -20.47
C ASP A 554 -81.23 -68.76 -20.42
N ALA A 555 -81.87 -68.89 -19.26
CA ALA A 555 -83.32 -69.07 -19.13
C ALA A 555 -84.05 -67.96 -18.33
N SER A 556 -85.21 -67.54 -18.83
CA SER A 556 -86.11 -66.64 -18.09
C SER A 556 -86.94 -67.39 -17.03
N GLU A 557 -86.96 -66.88 -15.81
CA GLU A 557 -87.87 -67.19 -14.68
C GLU A 557 -88.43 -68.62 -14.63
N GLN A 558 -87.70 -69.53 -13.98
CA GLN A 558 -88.12 -70.92 -13.83
C GLN A 558 -88.99 -71.13 -12.59
N THR A 559 -89.97 -72.02 -12.70
CA THR A 559 -90.82 -72.46 -11.59
C THR A 559 -90.73 -73.97 -11.45
N LEU A 560 -90.21 -74.44 -10.31
CA LEU A 560 -89.97 -75.85 -10.01
C LEU A 560 -90.88 -76.30 -8.87
N ALA A 561 -91.41 -77.52 -8.97
CA ALA A 561 -92.10 -78.18 -7.88
C ALA A 561 -91.14 -79.19 -7.24
N CYS A 562 -90.85 -79.04 -5.95
CA CYS A 562 -89.98 -79.93 -5.19
C CYS A 562 -90.63 -80.30 -3.85
N ALA A 563 -90.32 -81.47 -3.32
CA ALA A 563 -90.66 -81.84 -1.95
C ALA A 563 -89.62 -81.28 -0.98
N ARG A 564 -90.09 -80.77 0.16
CA ARG A 564 -89.24 -80.53 1.33
C ARG A 564 -88.57 -81.84 1.76
N ARG A 565 -87.39 -81.78 2.37
CA ARG A 565 -86.58 -82.95 2.78
C ARG A 565 -87.35 -84.04 3.55
N ASP A 566 -88.38 -83.68 4.30
CA ASP A 566 -89.24 -84.58 5.08
C ASP A 566 -90.40 -85.20 4.29
N GLY A 567 -90.61 -84.78 3.03
CA GLY A 567 -91.67 -85.25 2.14
C GLY A 567 -93.08 -84.75 2.46
N ALA A 568 -93.25 -83.91 3.49
CA ALA A 568 -94.57 -83.52 3.99
C ALA A 568 -95.23 -82.37 3.21
N ILE A 569 -94.44 -81.49 2.60
CA ILE A 569 -94.90 -80.29 1.90
C ILE A 569 -94.31 -80.28 0.48
N ARG A 570 -95.16 -80.02 -0.53
CA ARG A 570 -94.70 -79.64 -1.88
C ARG A 570 -94.51 -78.13 -1.94
N LEU A 571 -93.33 -77.72 -2.33
CA LEU A 571 -92.93 -76.34 -2.52
C LEU A 571 -92.96 -76.01 -4.02
N GLN A 572 -93.52 -74.86 -4.35
CA GLN A 572 -93.31 -74.22 -5.64
C GLN A 572 -92.21 -73.17 -5.47
N ALA A 573 -91.04 -73.47 -5.99
CA ALA A 573 -89.89 -72.59 -5.99
C ALA A 573 -89.84 -71.80 -7.31
N ARG A 574 -89.93 -70.48 -7.21
CA ARG A 574 -89.78 -69.55 -8.34
C ARG A 574 -88.39 -68.93 -8.29
N LEU A 575 -87.54 -69.27 -9.26
CA LEU A 575 -86.20 -68.70 -9.40
C LEU A 575 -86.26 -67.52 -10.37
N THR A 576 -85.88 -66.35 -9.88
CA THR A 576 -85.80 -65.13 -10.69
C THR A 576 -84.35 -64.63 -10.69
N PRO A 577 -83.65 -64.62 -11.84
CA PRO A 577 -82.31 -64.05 -11.90
C PRO A 577 -82.36 -62.54 -11.62
N TRP A 578 -81.43 -62.05 -10.79
CA TRP A 578 -81.40 -60.64 -10.40
C TRP A 578 -80.91 -59.77 -11.57
N LEU A 579 -81.76 -58.85 -12.02
CA LEU A 579 -81.63 -58.01 -13.23
C LEU A 579 -80.40 -57.05 -13.30
N ARG A 580 -79.39 -57.22 -12.43
CA ARG A 580 -78.12 -56.46 -12.45
C ARG A 580 -76.88 -57.27 -12.84
N GLY A 581 -76.99 -58.58 -13.09
CA GLY A 581 -75.92 -59.36 -13.71
C GLY A 581 -74.81 -59.86 -12.76
N ASP A 582 -75.08 -59.88 -11.45
CA ASP A 582 -74.11 -60.31 -10.42
C ASP A 582 -74.15 -61.83 -10.12
N GLY A 583 -74.74 -62.66 -10.99
CA GLY A 583 -74.95 -64.10 -10.75
C GLY A 583 -75.95 -64.45 -9.63
N LEU A 584 -76.55 -63.42 -9.00
CA LEU A 584 -77.48 -63.57 -7.89
C LEU A 584 -78.85 -64.06 -8.36
N ILE A 585 -79.40 -65.06 -7.67
CA ILE A 585 -80.71 -65.64 -7.94
C ILE A 585 -81.61 -65.37 -6.74
N VAL A 586 -82.79 -64.80 -6.99
CA VAL A 586 -83.84 -64.65 -5.97
C VAL A 586 -84.77 -65.84 -6.04
N LEU A 587 -84.80 -66.61 -4.96
CA LEU A 587 -85.69 -67.74 -4.72
C LEU A 587 -86.93 -67.25 -3.98
N GLY A 588 -88.09 -67.26 -4.64
CA GLY A 588 -89.38 -67.17 -3.97
C GLY A 588 -89.90 -68.57 -3.68
N LEU A 589 -90.00 -68.96 -2.40
CA LEU A 589 -90.67 -70.19 -1.99
C LEU A 589 -92.14 -69.91 -1.72
N ARG A 590 -93.03 -70.67 -2.36
CA ARG A 590 -94.48 -70.55 -2.17
C ARG A 590 -95.12 -71.93 -2.07
N GLU A 591 -96.21 -72.02 -1.31
CA GLU A 591 -97.27 -72.95 -1.65
C GLU A 591 -97.97 -72.43 -2.93
N ASP A 592 -98.25 -73.33 -3.87
CA ASP A 592 -98.56 -73.04 -5.27
C ASP A 592 -99.74 -72.05 -5.46
N CYS A 593 -99.43 -70.77 -5.79
CA CYS A 593 -100.38 -69.66 -6.06
C CYS A 593 -99.69 -68.47 -6.81
N ALA A 594 -100.35 -67.88 -7.82
CA ALA A 594 -99.69 -67.25 -8.99
C ALA A 594 -99.63 -65.69 -9.15
N SER A 595 -98.67 -65.21 -9.98
CA SER A 595 -98.49 -63.86 -10.66
C SER A 595 -98.04 -62.61 -9.83
N ALA A 596 -97.44 -61.49 -10.34
CA ALA A 596 -96.52 -61.18 -11.50
C ALA A 596 -95.99 -59.68 -11.54
N ALA A 597 -94.77 -59.40 -12.07
CA ALA A 597 -94.19 -58.16 -12.75
C ALA A 597 -94.12 -56.72 -12.08
N ALA A 598 -93.37 -55.65 -12.52
CA ALA A 598 -92.02 -55.41 -13.14
C ALA A 598 -91.66 -53.86 -13.38
N MET A 599 -90.39 -53.49 -13.70
CA MET A 599 -89.85 -52.28 -14.48
C MET A 599 -89.36 -50.91 -13.85
N THR A 600 -88.70 -50.04 -14.68
CA THR A 600 -87.48 -49.16 -14.40
C THR A 600 -87.42 -47.70 -15.00
N GLY A 601 -86.35 -46.90 -14.69
CA GLY A 601 -85.89 -45.61 -15.34
C GLY A 601 -84.79 -44.81 -14.52
N LEU A 602 -84.16 -43.67 -14.90
CA LEU A 602 -83.83 -43.00 -16.21
C LEU A 602 -82.93 -41.68 -16.10
N SER A 603 -81.81 -41.56 -16.86
CA SER A 603 -81.14 -40.35 -17.48
C SER A 603 -80.40 -39.20 -16.70
N GLU A 604 -79.38 -38.57 -17.36
CA GLU A 604 -78.70 -37.26 -17.04
C GLU A 604 -78.13 -36.55 -18.34
N VAL A 605 -77.75 -35.25 -18.31
CA VAL A 605 -77.43 -34.38 -19.50
C VAL A 605 -76.20 -33.42 -19.30
N ALA A 606 -75.61 -32.90 -20.40
CA ALA A 606 -74.27 -32.26 -20.53
C ALA A 606 -74.20 -30.72 -20.77
N ALA A 607 -72.98 -30.14 -20.78
CA ALA A 607 -72.50 -28.95 -21.54
C ALA A 607 -70.95 -28.81 -21.40
N ASN A 608 -70.08 -28.74 -22.42
CA ASN A 608 -69.82 -27.77 -23.52
C ASN A 608 -68.97 -26.53 -23.19
N ALA A 609 -67.99 -26.20 -24.06
CA ALA A 609 -67.01 -25.10 -23.95
C ALA A 609 -66.51 -24.65 -25.33
N ASP A 610 -66.17 -23.35 -25.51
CA ASP A 610 -65.28 -22.81 -26.55
C ASP A 610 -64.83 -21.36 -26.22
N ASP A 611 -63.65 -20.95 -26.72
CA ASP A 611 -63.02 -19.60 -26.81
C ASP A 611 -61.53 -19.58 -26.37
N SER A 612 -60.60 -19.95 -27.28
CA SER A 612 -59.15 -19.89 -26.96
C SER A 612 -58.15 -19.52 -28.07
N ASP A 613 -58.56 -19.27 -29.32
CA ASP A 613 -57.62 -19.26 -30.46
C ASP A 613 -57.13 -17.85 -30.91
N HIS A 614 -57.85 -16.78 -30.58
CA HIS A 614 -57.58 -15.44 -31.15
C HIS A 614 -56.34 -14.71 -30.58
N ASP A 615 -55.98 -14.94 -29.31
CA ASP A 615 -54.89 -14.21 -28.61
C ASP A 615 -53.48 -14.76 -28.93
N ALA A 616 -53.37 -15.86 -29.68
CA ALA A 616 -52.08 -16.46 -30.04
C ALA A 616 -51.35 -15.67 -31.15
N HIS A 617 -52.06 -15.32 -32.24
CA HIS A 617 -51.47 -14.69 -33.42
C HIS A 617 -50.88 -13.31 -33.15
N LEU A 618 -51.61 -12.44 -32.43
CA LEU A 618 -51.20 -11.06 -32.13
C LEU A 618 -49.86 -10.98 -31.38
N ARG A 619 -49.52 -12.00 -30.59
CA ARG A 619 -48.28 -12.04 -29.80
C ARG A 619 -47.03 -12.30 -30.65
N GLU A 620 -47.14 -12.95 -31.80
CA GLU A 620 -45.98 -13.31 -32.63
C GLU A 620 -45.56 -12.14 -33.54
N ASP A 621 -46.51 -11.36 -34.06
CA ASP A 621 -46.21 -10.18 -34.88
C ASP A 621 -45.41 -9.12 -34.11
N PHE A 622 -45.77 -8.84 -32.85
CA PHE A 622 -45.00 -7.91 -32.02
C PHE A 622 -43.54 -8.36 -31.78
N ARG A 623 -43.32 -9.67 -31.66
CA ARG A 623 -41.97 -10.23 -31.51
C ARG A 623 -41.12 -9.95 -32.75
N ARG A 624 -41.73 -9.96 -33.95
CA ARG A 624 -41.09 -9.61 -35.21
C ARG A 624 -40.72 -8.13 -35.29
N THR A 625 -41.68 -7.23 -35.02
CA THR A 625 -41.44 -5.77 -35.05
C THR A 625 -40.30 -5.35 -34.12
N LEU A 626 -40.16 -5.96 -32.94
CA LEU A 626 -39.06 -5.64 -32.02
C LEU A 626 -37.67 -6.06 -32.53
N VAL A 627 -37.58 -7.18 -33.27
CA VAL A 627 -36.32 -7.65 -33.85
C VAL A 627 -35.95 -6.79 -35.07
N GLU A 628 -36.91 -6.47 -35.93
CA GLU A 628 -36.73 -5.57 -37.07
C GLU A 628 -36.29 -4.17 -36.64
N LEU A 629 -36.90 -3.61 -35.60
CA LEU A 629 -36.48 -2.34 -35.03
C LEU A 629 -35.05 -2.43 -34.46
N MET A 630 -34.73 -3.49 -33.70
CA MET A 630 -33.40 -3.63 -33.10
C MET A 630 -32.29 -3.80 -34.16
N LEU A 631 -32.56 -4.51 -35.25
CA LEU A 631 -31.64 -4.63 -36.38
C LEU A 631 -31.39 -3.27 -37.04
N ALA A 632 -32.44 -2.52 -37.35
CA ALA A 632 -32.32 -1.16 -37.93
C ALA A 632 -31.51 -0.22 -37.02
N VAL A 633 -31.74 -0.27 -35.70
CA VAL A 633 -30.98 0.53 -34.71
C VAL A 633 -29.48 0.24 -34.74
N VAL A 634 -29.08 -1.04 -34.82
CA VAL A 634 -27.68 -1.42 -34.91
C VAL A 634 -27.08 -1.00 -36.25
N GLU A 635 -27.81 -1.23 -37.34
CA GLU A 635 -27.34 -0.92 -38.69
C GLU A 635 -27.14 0.59 -38.91
N THR A 636 -28.09 1.43 -38.47
CA THR A 636 -27.95 2.90 -38.51
C THR A 636 -26.80 3.38 -37.63
N TRP A 637 -26.58 2.78 -36.46
CA TRP A 637 -25.42 3.11 -35.62
C TRP A 637 -24.09 2.76 -36.30
N GLU A 638 -23.94 1.52 -36.76
CA GLU A 638 -22.69 1.03 -37.39
C GLU A 638 -22.38 1.81 -38.68
N ARG A 639 -23.39 2.15 -39.50
CA ARG A 639 -23.23 3.00 -40.69
C ARG A 639 -22.86 4.46 -40.37
N SER A 640 -23.48 5.08 -39.35
CA SER A 640 -23.28 6.51 -39.06
C SER A 640 -22.03 6.83 -38.23
N THR A 641 -21.56 5.88 -37.42
CA THR A 641 -20.41 6.09 -36.51
C THR A 641 -19.16 5.32 -36.92
N GLY A 642 -19.28 4.26 -37.75
CA GLY A 642 -18.21 3.30 -38.01
C GLY A 642 -17.85 2.42 -36.80
N SER A 643 -18.51 2.62 -35.65
CA SER A 643 -18.27 1.91 -34.40
C SER A 643 -19.17 0.69 -34.25
N SER A 644 -18.62 -0.39 -33.68
CA SER A 644 -19.39 -1.63 -33.47
C SER A 644 -20.58 -1.46 -32.52
N ARG A 645 -21.57 -2.36 -32.63
CA ARG A 645 -22.68 -2.52 -31.67
C ARG A 645 -22.28 -2.66 -30.19
N LEU A 646 -21.04 -3.03 -29.89
CA LEU A 646 -20.55 -3.06 -28.51
C LEU A 646 -20.37 -1.66 -27.94
N GLU A 647 -19.89 -0.73 -28.76
CA GLU A 647 -19.72 0.66 -28.38
C GLU A 647 -21.08 1.38 -28.26
N LEU A 648 -22.08 1.00 -29.07
CA LEU A 648 -23.47 1.43 -28.85
C LEU A 648 -23.97 1.04 -27.45
N ALA A 649 -23.70 -0.18 -27.00
CA ALA A 649 -24.09 -0.65 -25.67
C ALA A 649 -23.38 0.14 -24.55
N GLU A 650 -22.07 0.38 -24.71
CA GLU A 650 -21.26 1.12 -23.73
C GLU A 650 -21.63 2.61 -23.65
N ARG A 651 -21.76 3.30 -24.79
CA ARG A 651 -22.10 4.73 -24.86
C ARG A 651 -23.54 5.00 -24.44
N SER A 652 -24.50 4.20 -24.88
CA SER A 652 -25.92 4.36 -24.47
C SER A 652 -26.18 3.94 -23.03
N ARG A 653 -25.36 3.02 -22.48
CA ARG A 653 -25.52 2.36 -21.17
C ARG A 653 -26.87 1.62 -20.99
N ILE A 654 -27.61 1.40 -22.08
CA ILE A 654 -28.90 0.68 -22.07
C ILE A 654 -28.65 -0.82 -21.91
N TRP A 655 -27.63 -1.35 -22.58
CA TRP A 655 -27.28 -2.76 -22.58
C TRP A 655 -25.97 -2.99 -21.83
N ARG A 656 -25.96 -3.96 -20.91
CA ARG A 656 -24.76 -4.29 -20.12
C ARG A 656 -23.76 -5.07 -20.97
N VAL A 657 -22.54 -4.55 -21.08
CA VAL A 657 -21.38 -5.25 -21.64
C VAL A 657 -20.86 -6.28 -20.62
N THR A 658 -20.52 -7.48 -21.09
CA THR A 658 -19.93 -8.57 -20.29
C THR A 658 -18.62 -9.04 -20.93
N VAL A 659 -17.69 -9.58 -20.13
CA VAL A 659 -16.50 -10.27 -20.66
C VAL A 659 -16.78 -11.76 -20.67
N ASP A 660 -16.66 -12.39 -21.83
CA ASP A 660 -16.81 -13.83 -22.04
C ASP A 660 -15.58 -14.33 -22.82
N ASP A 661 -14.87 -15.34 -22.28
CA ASP A 661 -13.67 -15.93 -22.88
C ASP A 661 -12.63 -14.90 -23.37
N GLY A 662 -12.40 -13.86 -22.55
CA GLY A 662 -11.46 -12.77 -22.84
C GLY A 662 -11.93 -11.76 -23.88
N ARG A 663 -13.16 -11.84 -24.39
CA ARG A 663 -13.74 -10.89 -25.35
C ARG A 663 -14.95 -10.17 -24.76
N LEU A 664 -15.07 -8.87 -25.05
CA LEU A 664 -16.26 -8.11 -24.69
C LEU A 664 -17.45 -8.56 -25.55
N ARG A 665 -18.62 -8.71 -24.92
CA ARG A 665 -19.89 -9.18 -25.50
C ARG A 665 -21.04 -8.35 -24.98
N VAL A 666 -22.17 -8.36 -25.68
CA VAL A 666 -23.42 -7.75 -25.23
C VAL A 666 -24.55 -8.80 -25.26
N ARG A 667 -24.39 -9.89 -24.50
CA ARG A 667 -25.26 -11.09 -24.56
C ARG A 667 -26.77 -10.78 -24.49
N ALA A 668 -27.16 -9.75 -23.73
CA ALA A 668 -28.56 -9.37 -23.61
C ALA A 668 -29.12 -8.75 -24.90
N MET A 669 -28.32 -7.95 -25.60
CA MET A 669 -28.66 -7.22 -26.83
C MET A 669 -28.64 -8.15 -28.05
N GLU A 670 -27.64 -9.03 -28.15
CA GLU A 670 -27.50 -10.00 -29.26
C GLU A 670 -28.71 -10.94 -29.41
N ARG A 671 -29.49 -11.14 -28.34
CA ARG A 671 -30.73 -11.92 -28.34
C ARG A 671 -31.92 -11.22 -29.02
N TYR A 672 -31.84 -9.92 -29.26
CA TYR A 672 -32.87 -9.15 -29.97
C TYR A 672 -32.56 -9.02 -31.47
N LEU A 673 -31.48 -9.63 -31.95
CA LEU A 673 -31.10 -9.66 -33.37
C LEU A 673 -31.67 -10.89 -34.11
N SER A 674 -32.35 -11.83 -33.43
CA SER A 674 -33.09 -12.92 -34.08
C SER A 674 -34.34 -13.32 -33.30
N LEU A 675 -35.44 -13.59 -34.03
CA LEU A 675 -36.72 -14.06 -33.48
C LEU A 675 -36.57 -15.31 -32.59
N SER A 676 -35.74 -16.26 -33.02
CA SER A 676 -35.45 -17.52 -32.33
C SER A 676 -34.76 -17.37 -30.97
N ARG A 677 -34.05 -16.25 -30.74
CA ARG A 677 -33.30 -15.99 -29.50
C ARG A 677 -33.99 -14.98 -28.58
N LEU A 678 -35.02 -14.30 -29.10
CA LEU A 678 -35.79 -13.27 -28.41
C LEU A 678 -36.51 -13.86 -27.18
N PRO A 679 -36.30 -13.31 -25.96
CA PRO A 679 -36.95 -13.79 -24.75
C PRO A 679 -38.48 -13.88 -24.86
N ARG A 680 -39.12 -14.85 -24.18
CA ARG A 680 -40.59 -14.98 -24.13
C ARG A 680 -41.29 -13.72 -23.59
N ARG A 681 -40.62 -12.94 -22.74
CA ARG A 681 -41.03 -11.59 -22.31
C ARG A 681 -39.97 -10.57 -22.74
N PRO A 682 -40.10 -9.91 -23.91
CA PRO A 682 -39.08 -9.01 -24.43
C PRO A 682 -39.07 -7.65 -23.71
N ARG A 683 -37.88 -7.07 -23.51
CA ARG A 683 -37.68 -5.73 -22.93
C ARG A 683 -37.85 -4.64 -23.99
N TRP A 684 -39.05 -4.52 -24.52
CA TRP A 684 -39.38 -3.59 -25.61
C TRP A 684 -39.01 -2.11 -25.30
N ARG A 685 -39.10 -1.69 -24.03
CA ARG A 685 -38.69 -0.34 -23.58
C ARG A 685 -37.18 -0.06 -23.71
N ASP A 686 -36.34 -1.09 -23.75
CA ASP A 686 -34.89 -0.96 -23.89
C ASP A 686 -34.51 -0.89 -25.39
N VAL A 687 -35.23 -1.64 -26.24
CA VAL A 687 -35.15 -1.53 -27.70
C VAL A 687 -35.57 -0.12 -28.17
N LEU A 688 -36.73 0.39 -27.72
CA LEU A 688 -37.17 1.75 -28.04
C LEU A 688 -36.19 2.82 -27.55
N ARG A 689 -35.63 2.68 -26.34
CA ARG A 689 -34.61 3.62 -25.85
C ARG A 689 -33.35 3.60 -26.70
N SER A 690 -32.99 2.44 -27.26
CA SER A 690 -31.84 2.32 -28.18
C SER A 690 -32.13 3.03 -29.50
N ALA A 691 -33.37 2.95 -30.02
CA ALA A 691 -33.81 3.68 -31.20
C ALA A 691 -33.78 5.20 -31.00
N TYR A 692 -34.36 5.70 -29.90
CA TYR A 692 -34.30 7.14 -29.59
C TYR A 692 -32.88 7.64 -29.33
N TYR A 693 -32.00 6.82 -28.75
CA TYR A 693 -30.58 7.15 -28.58
C TYR A 693 -29.89 7.35 -29.94
N VAL A 694 -30.06 6.41 -30.88
CA VAL A 694 -29.52 6.52 -32.25
C VAL A 694 -30.12 7.70 -33.00
N LEU A 695 -31.45 7.91 -32.96
CA LEU A 695 -32.12 9.05 -33.59
C LEU A 695 -31.62 10.43 -33.12
N SER A 696 -31.14 10.52 -31.87
CA SER A 696 -30.66 11.77 -31.25
C SER A 696 -29.14 11.98 -31.32
N HIS A 697 -28.34 10.91 -31.38
CA HIS A 697 -26.88 10.98 -31.31
C HIS A 697 -26.16 10.69 -32.65
N CYS A 698 -26.87 10.19 -33.67
CA CYS A 698 -26.29 9.90 -34.98
C CYS A 698 -26.69 10.94 -36.04
N THR A 699 -25.72 11.37 -36.84
CA THR A 699 -25.96 12.08 -38.10
C THR A 699 -26.40 11.07 -39.16
N MET A 700 -27.58 11.27 -39.74
CA MET A 700 -28.22 10.38 -40.71
C MET A 700 -29.03 11.18 -41.72
N THR A 701 -29.32 10.61 -42.89
CA THR A 701 -30.16 11.26 -43.90
C THR A 701 -31.62 11.38 -43.43
N ALA A 702 -32.39 12.27 -44.04
CA ALA A 702 -33.82 12.43 -43.73
C ALA A 702 -34.62 11.12 -43.93
N GLN A 703 -34.30 10.37 -44.99
CA GLN A 703 -34.95 9.10 -45.32
C GLN A 703 -34.63 7.98 -44.31
N GLU A 704 -33.38 7.89 -43.82
CA GLU A 704 -33.00 6.94 -42.77
C GLU A 704 -33.67 7.28 -41.43
N ARG A 705 -33.76 8.57 -41.10
CA ARG A 705 -34.47 9.04 -39.91
C ARG A 705 -35.96 8.71 -39.97
N GLU A 706 -36.59 8.89 -41.12
CA GLU A 706 -38.00 8.54 -41.33
C GLU A 706 -38.22 7.03 -41.23
N ASP A 707 -37.37 6.20 -41.85
CA ASP A 707 -37.55 4.73 -41.76
C ASP A 707 -37.40 4.21 -40.32
N LEU A 708 -36.39 4.69 -39.59
CA LEU A 708 -36.20 4.31 -38.19
C LEU A 708 -37.35 4.80 -37.30
N GLN A 709 -37.89 6.01 -37.56
CA GLN A 709 -39.06 6.54 -36.85
C GLN A 709 -40.32 5.72 -37.13
N ARG A 710 -40.60 5.33 -38.39
CA ARG A 710 -41.74 4.45 -38.73
C ARG A 710 -41.69 3.11 -37.99
N ARG A 711 -40.50 2.52 -37.82
CA ARG A 711 -40.31 1.28 -37.05
C ARG A 711 -40.54 1.46 -35.55
N VAL A 712 -40.16 2.61 -35.00
CA VAL A 712 -40.48 3.01 -33.61
C VAL A 712 -41.99 3.13 -33.42
N ASP A 713 -42.69 3.77 -34.35
CA ASP A 713 -44.13 3.97 -34.29
C ASP A 713 -44.92 2.66 -34.42
N ALA A 714 -44.48 1.74 -35.29
CA ALA A 714 -45.02 0.38 -35.39
C ALA A 714 -44.90 -0.39 -34.06
N ALA A 715 -43.74 -0.32 -33.39
CA ALA A 715 -43.55 -0.95 -32.08
C ALA A 715 -44.42 -0.30 -30.98
N LEU A 716 -44.68 1.01 -31.05
CA LEU A 716 -45.54 1.74 -30.13
C LEU A 716 -47.05 1.51 -30.38
N ALA A 717 -47.46 1.22 -31.62
CA ALA A 717 -48.85 0.93 -31.95
C ALA A 717 -49.37 -0.32 -31.24
N TYR A 718 -48.56 -1.39 -31.18
CA TYR A 718 -48.90 -2.61 -30.44
C TYR A 718 -49.08 -2.34 -28.94
N THR A 719 -48.17 -1.56 -28.33
CA THR A 719 -48.24 -1.27 -26.89
C THR A 719 -49.47 -0.43 -26.49
N ARG A 720 -50.03 0.35 -27.43
CA ARG A 720 -51.28 1.09 -27.22
C ARG A 720 -52.53 0.19 -27.33
N ARG A 721 -52.54 -0.79 -28.24
CA ARG A 721 -53.68 -1.73 -28.37
C ARG A 721 -53.88 -2.61 -27.13
N ARG A 722 -52.80 -2.99 -26.44
CA ARG A 722 -52.86 -3.76 -25.18
C ARG A 722 -53.08 -2.92 -23.91
N ALA A 723 -53.42 -1.64 -24.06
CA ALA A 723 -53.85 -0.77 -22.97
C ALA A 723 -55.34 -0.39 -23.05
N LEU A 724 -56.06 -0.98 -24.02
CA LEU A 724 -57.48 -0.79 -24.31
C LEU A 724 -58.25 -2.12 -24.35
N VAL A 725 -57.68 -3.16 -23.74
CA VAL A 725 -58.27 -4.48 -23.43
C VAL A 725 -57.89 -4.82 -22.00
#